data_AF-A0AAU1NSI7-F1
#
_entry.id   AF-A0AAU1NSI7-F1
#
_cell.length_a   1.000
_cell.length_b   1.000
_cell.length_c   1.000
_cell.angle_alpha   90.00
_cell.angle_beta   90.00
_cell.angle_gamma   90.00
#
_symmetry.space_group_name_H-M   'P 1'
#
loop_
_entity.id
_entity.type
_entity.pdbx_description
1 polymer ?
#
loop_
_entity_poly.entity_id
_entity_poly.type
_entity_poly.pdbx_seq_one_letter_code
_entity_poly.pdbx_strand_id
1 'polypeptide(L)'
;MAVLLLAADLTLATGRTAAAEPKPAAVVGSHPQAEQPSAAEIREADLAWAQKHSRGGIAWALAEAKKTGQKTLAPDETTPTNLTYANPDGTLTSEVTTGPERMERDGKWVDVDATLTTTADGGVQAKAHPEGLTLAPGGGTPSRSLRAAQGDAGRDLVTLGTGDERVTLQWKGGLPKPVLDGTTATYKNAVPGADVIVRATRTGFEQFVKLDAKPTAGDYTYTLPLKAKGLKATAQKDGSVLFTDADTGVRRATMPAPVMWDASVDKVSGKHENRARVGMKVTDNGGGNIDLQVTPDAAFLADPDTTYPVTVDPSTSALGNTFDTYVQQGETTDLGGETELDFGNPGTINADGTPRTARTLMTWNTAGFADALVSSASVQLYNFHSGATDCKAQGWTVWNTGAGSGASRWTKQPAWLQQYGSSTQTAGYPAGCTGTAGGWIKADVTDLAKVWASQKATSGYMGVRAASDDAKGWKRVNSRNATANQPKLTVNYNYRPGDGTDQQAGAPFKSYAGVWAVNSTTPTLRDKFPDADGDKVNGTFQVYDAATNKPITTPAGDGAIVSADVAPGSWASVKVPAGQLVNGKTYKFRTNSYDGTHYNLNWSPWRELVVDTTAPAEAKSIASATYPENWGGGGKGITGTFDVNTGVSDARDVQYRLDPYEDDAADANWSTVATSLPKAAIAAEATASYSLTPAEDGNHTVQTRSVDRADNVGPIRDYGFTAGNRDYNRKQKIDIKLPDNDFSSPQPDPTDPPQPALGQWKQGSQARVFKTGDGIRVTVTPKGHASKEFTKKAAKERNIRAGSRPDPVVTDAWCQPTLSGEAQKSLMTRTEACVFFDLQLTMEAKLQDGFPPTKYRANWEVAFQVKTDVHGGAIKTWVEINPVYNDFPGDERAVVMGDGNPNASFDSKCVGAGCDSQRKSFDFFGDLSWKGGGGASPVDTHMATGTSDYKWNGQVDNASGTTDADQSTGMLISFTGKVLTETEPPTGVNGEKGEWLDPGDFQSPFLLVKCDKVASYGVPGCVLSEYMPTYKFNTAAYPEAAAHAWLIQNKSKVKGLGQSWEGQGPLSYLPPPSRNKEGYDSDKSRDRMCTRYRGPKSGSTGWVPGRTFLPHPKTALHHDPPHLDEVNCDEFPFASTYQSAGMKKTDGGRNEAPGGGADCMQTVSAVADDGTTHFLDDTRYDAPTFTENCGRSSMSGDVNQGSMRPFGDFASKMRILDQEGYFLDPGNAWFKECDTSKAELVCTMKKP
;
A
#
# COMPACT_ATOMS: atom_id res chain seq x y z
N MET A 1 28.04 -21.98 -29.37
CA MET A 1 28.91 -23.04 -28.84
C MET A 1 29.02 -22.85 -27.33
N ALA A 2 28.67 -23.89 -26.55
CA ALA A 2 28.91 -24.17 -25.11
C ALA A 2 28.68 -23.03 -24.09
N VAL A 3 27.66 -22.99 -23.21
CA VAL A 3 27.22 -23.89 -22.11
C VAL A 3 28.34 -24.32 -21.16
N LEU A 4 28.29 -23.88 -19.90
CA LEU A 4 28.69 -24.69 -18.74
C LEU A 4 27.98 -24.21 -17.45
N LEU A 5 27.31 -25.17 -16.77
CA LEU A 5 26.75 -25.12 -15.43
C LEU A 5 27.85 -25.32 -14.37
N LEU A 6 27.60 -24.85 -13.13
CA LEU A 6 28.09 -25.53 -11.91
C LEU A 6 27.16 -25.27 -10.72
N ALA A 7 26.71 -26.37 -10.12
CA ALA A 7 26.00 -26.45 -8.85
C ALA A 7 26.82 -27.34 -7.90
N ALA A 8 26.80 -27.04 -6.59
CA ALA A 8 27.15 -28.00 -5.54
C ALA A 8 26.53 -27.57 -4.20
N ASP A 9 25.65 -28.42 -3.67
CA ASP A 9 25.20 -28.47 -2.27
C ASP A 9 26.20 -29.26 -1.41
N LEU A 10 26.30 -28.94 -0.11
CA LEU A 10 26.54 -29.92 0.95
C LEU A 10 26.09 -29.41 2.34
N THR A 11 25.28 -30.21 3.03
CA THR A 11 24.76 -30.07 4.39
C THR A 11 25.45 -31.03 5.37
N LEU A 12 25.49 -30.69 6.67
CA LEU A 12 25.45 -31.55 7.90
C LEU A 12 25.70 -30.64 9.14
N ALA A 13 24.72 -30.36 10.02
CA ALA A 13 24.30 -31.11 11.24
C ALA A 13 25.42 -31.22 12.31
N THR A 14 25.28 -31.05 13.63
CA THR A 14 24.19 -30.89 14.63
C THR A 14 24.85 -30.63 16.00
N GLY A 15 24.14 -30.03 16.97
CA GLY A 15 24.53 -30.12 18.39
C GLY A 15 23.74 -29.19 19.34
N ARG A 16 22.70 -29.71 20.00
CA ARG A 16 21.99 -29.12 21.15
C ARG A 16 22.44 -29.84 22.43
N THR A 17 22.56 -29.13 23.56
CA THR A 17 21.88 -29.41 24.86
C THR A 17 22.13 -28.28 25.87
N ALA A 18 21.20 -28.11 26.81
CA ALA A 18 20.88 -26.91 27.58
C ALA A 18 21.16 -27.01 29.11
N ALA A 19 20.74 -25.95 29.84
CA ALA A 19 20.50 -25.76 31.29
C ALA A 19 21.64 -25.06 32.09
N ALA A 20 21.45 -24.11 33.02
CA ALA A 20 20.28 -23.45 33.67
C ALA A 20 20.69 -22.09 34.33
N GLU A 21 19.69 -21.27 34.71
CA GLU A 21 19.75 -19.93 35.37
C GLU A 21 20.29 -19.92 36.84
N PRO A 22 20.72 -18.75 37.39
CA PRO A 22 19.81 -17.84 38.13
C PRO A 22 20.06 -16.31 37.95
N LYS A 23 18.99 -15.50 37.93
CA LYS A 23 18.97 -14.05 38.27
C LYS A 23 18.93 -13.88 39.81
N PRO A 24 19.36 -12.77 40.47
CA PRO A 24 19.12 -11.33 40.19
C PRO A 24 20.41 -10.45 40.39
N ALA A 25 20.53 -9.13 40.22
CA ALA A 25 19.64 -7.98 40.32
C ALA A 25 20.11 -6.81 39.42
N ALA A 26 19.23 -5.82 39.25
CA ALA A 26 19.33 -4.73 38.30
C ALA A 26 20.51 -3.76 38.51
N VAL A 27 21.18 -3.40 37.41
CA VAL A 27 21.82 -2.10 37.21
C VAL A 27 21.22 -1.49 35.96
N VAL A 28 20.59 -0.34 36.15
CA VAL A 28 20.01 0.50 35.10
C VAL A 28 21.15 1.04 34.24
N GLY A 29 21.13 0.68 32.96
CA GLY A 29 21.99 1.19 31.91
C GLY A 29 21.40 0.76 30.58
N SER A 30 20.45 1.55 30.08
CA SER A 30 19.88 1.39 28.75
C SER A 30 20.99 1.53 27.70
N HIS A 31 21.49 0.41 27.20
CA HIS A 31 22.18 0.39 25.92
C HIS A 31 21.13 0.63 24.82
N PRO A 32 21.26 1.68 23.99
CA PRO A 32 20.42 1.79 22.81
C PRO A 32 20.75 0.62 21.89
N GLN A 33 19.76 -0.25 21.68
CA GLN A 33 19.77 -1.24 20.63
C GLN A 33 19.90 -0.46 19.31
N ALA A 34 20.95 -0.75 18.52
CA ALA A 34 21.14 -0.14 17.23
C ALA A 34 19.91 -0.41 16.35
N GLU A 35 19.10 0.61 16.16
CA GLU A 35 17.96 0.62 15.26
C GLU A 35 18.52 0.39 13.85
N GLN A 36 18.01 -0.62 13.14
CA GLN A 36 18.36 -0.80 11.74
C GLN A 36 17.89 0.46 11.01
N PRO A 37 18.75 1.11 10.21
CA PRO A 37 18.38 2.34 9.54
C PRO A 37 17.12 2.10 8.69
N SER A 38 16.16 3.00 8.81
CA SER A 38 14.90 2.94 8.07
C SER A 38 15.18 2.92 6.56
N ALA A 39 14.24 2.43 5.75
CA ALA A 39 14.37 2.49 4.29
C ALA A 39 14.60 3.94 3.79
N ALA A 40 14.17 4.95 4.54
CA ALA A 40 14.45 6.34 4.27
C ALA A 40 15.92 6.70 4.56
N GLU A 41 16.49 6.26 5.69
CA GLU A 41 17.89 6.49 6.06
C GLU A 41 18.87 5.68 5.22
N ILE A 42 18.53 4.44 4.83
CA ILE A 42 19.30 3.65 3.87
C ILE A 42 19.28 4.35 2.51
N ARG A 43 18.11 4.83 2.06
CA ARG A 43 18.01 5.60 0.82
C ARG A 43 18.75 6.93 0.89
N GLU A 44 18.74 7.62 2.02
CA GLU A 44 19.52 8.84 2.23
C GLU A 44 21.02 8.57 2.25
N ALA A 45 21.45 7.47 2.88
CA ALA A 45 22.83 7.01 2.90
C ALA A 45 23.31 6.52 1.52
N ASP A 46 22.46 5.82 0.76
CA ASP A 46 22.73 5.36 -0.61
C ASP A 46 22.76 6.54 -1.59
N LEU A 47 21.87 7.53 -1.43
CA LEU A 47 21.88 8.79 -2.20
C LEU A 47 23.11 9.64 -1.83
N ALA A 48 23.49 9.71 -0.55
CA ALA A 48 24.69 10.39 -0.09
C ALA A 48 25.96 9.67 -0.55
N TRP A 49 25.95 8.33 -0.61
CA TRP A 49 27.01 7.50 -1.15
C TRP A 49 27.13 7.69 -2.66
N ALA A 50 26.04 7.61 -3.41
CA ALA A 50 26.02 7.89 -4.85
C ALA A 50 26.47 9.32 -5.18
N GLN A 51 26.02 10.33 -4.43
CA GLN A 51 26.51 11.73 -4.55
C GLN A 51 27.99 11.91 -4.18
N LYS A 52 28.58 10.98 -3.43
CA LYS A 52 30.02 10.95 -3.11
C LYS A 52 30.83 10.22 -4.16
N HIS A 53 30.26 9.24 -4.86
CA HIS A 53 30.96 8.32 -5.75
C HIS A 53 30.68 8.52 -7.26
N SER A 54 29.71 9.35 -7.65
CA SER A 54 29.46 9.74 -9.04
C SER A 54 30.14 11.07 -9.43
N ARG A 55 31.09 11.56 -8.63
CA ARG A 55 31.76 12.87 -8.84
C ARG A 55 32.77 12.74 -9.98
N GLY A 56 32.43 13.28 -11.14
CA GLY A 56 33.31 13.23 -12.31
C GLY A 56 32.59 13.44 -13.64
N GLY A 57 31.42 12.81 -13.79
CA GLY A 57 30.67 12.82 -15.03
C GLY A 57 29.87 14.11 -15.28
N ILE A 58 29.40 14.26 -16.52
CA ILE A 58 28.59 15.40 -17.00
C ILE A 58 27.37 15.67 -16.11
N ALA A 59 26.59 14.63 -15.79
CA ALA A 59 25.39 14.76 -14.97
C ALA A 59 25.67 15.31 -13.55
N TRP A 60 26.80 14.93 -12.95
CA TRP A 60 27.22 15.49 -11.67
C TRP A 60 27.62 16.96 -11.80
N ALA A 61 28.41 17.30 -12.83
CA ALA A 61 28.87 18.66 -13.06
C ALA A 61 27.70 19.63 -13.30
N LEU A 62 26.67 19.21 -14.04
CA LEU A 62 25.44 19.99 -14.27
C LEU A 62 24.67 20.27 -12.99
N ALA A 63 24.52 19.26 -12.14
CA ALA A 63 23.88 19.42 -10.83
C ALA A 63 24.64 20.40 -9.93
N GLU A 64 25.98 20.30 -9.87
CA GLU A 64 26.81 21.19 -9.05
C GLU A 64 26.86 22.61 -9.62
N ALA A 65 26.90 22.77 -10.95
CA ALA A 65 26.89 24.07 -11.60
C ALA A 65 25.58 24.83 -11.36
N LYS A 66 24.44 24.13 -11.46
CA LYS A 66 23.12 24.68 -11.15
C LYS A 66 22.99 25.05 -9.66
N LYS A 67 23.51 24.20 -8.78
CA LYS A 67 23.48 24.41 -7.32
C LYS A 67 24.33 25.60 -6.89
N THR A 68 25.53 25.74 -7.44
CA THR A 68 26.50 26.78 -7.06
C THR A 68 26.28 28.08 -7.83
N GLY A 69 25.57 28.03 -8.95
CA GLY A 69 25.48 29.14 -9.90
C GLY A 69 26.81 29.42 -10.63
N GLN A 70 27.77 28.50 -10.56
CA GLN A 70 29.11 28.64 -11.15
C GLN A 70 29.40 27.50 -12.13
N LYS A 71 30.21 27.77 -13.16
CA LYS A 71 30.67 26.77 -14.12
C LYS A 71 31.49 25.68 -13.40
N THR A 72 31.16 24.41 -13.59
CA THR A 72 31.80 23.27 -12.90
C THR A 72 32.45 22.33 -13.91
N LEU A 73 33.71 21.94 -13.67
CA LEU A 73 34.44 20.98 -14.53
C LEU A 73 33.80 19.59 -14.43
N ALA A 74 33.74 18.85 -15.54
CA ALA A 74 33.46 17.41 -15.56
C ALA A 74 34.78 16.63 -15.68
N PRO A 75 35.39 16.18 -14.56
CA PRO A 75 36.67 15.47 -14.57
C PRO A 75 36.75 14.28 -15.53
N ASP A 76 35.66 13.51 -15.68
CA ASP A 76 35.65 12.28 -16.48
C ASP A 76 35.74 12.57 -17.99
N GLU A 77 35.39 13.79 -18.40
CA GLU A 77 35.48 14.27 -19.79
C GLU A 77 36.84 14.94 -20.09
N THR A 78 37.73 15.00 -19.10
CA THR A 78 39.04 15.64 -19.24
C THR A 78 39.97 14.76 -20.06
N THR A 79 40.57 15.35 -21.10
CA THR A 79 41.62 14.71 -21.91
C THR A 79 42.82 15.64 -22.04
N PRO A 80 43.96 15.19 -22.62
CA PRO A 80 45.11 16.06 -22.85
C PRO A 80 44.78 17.31 -23.68
N THR A 81 43.73 17.25 -24.51
CA THR A 81 43.32 18.32 -25.43
C THR A 81 41.93 18.89 -25.14
N ASN A 82 41.20 18.43 -24.12
CA ASN A 82 39.80 18.84 -23.87
C ASN A 82 39.51 19.05 -22.37
N LEU A 83 38.84 20.15 -22.03
CA LEU A 83 38.12 20.32 -20.75
C LEU A 83 36.66 20.57 -21.05
N THR A 84 35.77 19.77 -20.48
CA THR A 84 34.33 19.99 -20.57
C THR A 84 33.81 20.45 -19.22
N TYR A 85 32.97 21.46 -19.25
CA TYR A 85 32.37 22.06 -18.09
C TYR A 85 30.87 22.13 -18.25
N ALA A 86 30.17 22.00 -17.14
CA ALA A 86 28.75 22.28 -17.06
C ALA A 86 28.50 23.73 -16.64
N ASN A 87 27.55 24.37 -17.31
CA ASN A 87 27.12 25.73 -17.05
C ASN A 87 25.87 25.74 -16.14
N PRO A 88 25.65 26.81 -15.36
CA PRO A 88 24.46 26.92 -14.49
C PRO A 88 23.11 26.90 -15.23
N ASP A 89 23.12 27.20 -16.53
CA ASP A 89 21.93 27.22 -17.38
C ASP A 89 21.56 25.85 -17.97
N GLY A 90 22.30 24.79 -17.64
CA GLY A 90 22.08 23.44 -18.14
C GLY A 90 22.91 23.07 -19.37
N THR A 91 23.59 24.03 -20.00
CA THR A 91 24.44 23.75 -21.17
C THR A 91 25.84 23.26 -20.78
N LEU A 92 26.57 22.69 -21.74
CA LEU A 92 27.98 22.30 -21.62
C LEU A 92 28.89 23.26 -22.38
N THR A 93 30.08 23.53 -21.86
CA THR A 93 31.18 24.22 -22.56
C THR A 93 32.39 23.31 -22.65
N SER A 94 32.84 23.01 -23.88
CA SER A 94 34.11 22.32 -24.13
C SER A 94 35.20 23.27 -24.61
N GLU A 95 36.38 23.15 -24.04
CA GLU A 95 37.60 23.86 -24.38
C GLU A 95 38.62 22.90 -24.98
N VAL A 96 38.76 22.95 -26.31
CA VAL A 96 39.57 22.05 -27.13
C VAL A 96 40.86 22.75 -27.56
N THR A 97 41.99 22.07 -27.57
CA THR A 97 43.28 22.58 -28.06
C THR A 97 43.85 21.72 -29.20
N THR A 98 44.72 22.29 -30.04
CA THR A 98 45.35 21.54 -31.16
C THR A 98 46.53 20.66 -30.73
N GLY A 99 46.98 20.76 -29.47
CA GLY A 99 47.99 19.91 -28.85
C GLY A 99 47.73 19.70 -27.35
N PRO A 100 48.50 18.81 -26.69
CA PRO A 100 48.31 18.47 -25.29
C PRO A 100 48.58 19.69 -24.40
N GLU A 101 47.55 20.21 -23.75
CA GLU A 101 47.69 21.29 -22.76
C GLU A 101 48.08 20.74 -21.38
N ARG A 102 47.56 19.54 -21.09
CA ARG A 102 47.67 18.85 -19.80
C ARG A 102 48.01 17.38 -20.00
N MET A 103 48.59 16.77 -18.98
CA MET A 103 48.93 15.35 -18.95
C MET A 103 48.54 14.75 -17.60
N GLU A 104 48.26 13.45 -17.59
CA GLU A 104 48.03 12.74 -16.34
C GLU A 104 49.38 12.30 -15.73
N ARG A 105 49.55 12.57 -14.43
CA ARG A 105 50.71 12.15 -13.64
C ARG A 105 50.22 11.74 -12.26
N ASP A 106 50.55 10.51 -11.84
CA ASP A 106 50.17 9.96 -10.53
C ASP A 106 48.66 10.06 -10.22
N GLY A 107 47.81 9.82 -11.23
CA GLY A 107 46.35 9.89 -11.11
C GLY A 107 45.79 11.31 -11.03
N LYS A 108 46.56 12.33 -11.43
CA LYS A 108 46.14 13.74 -11.42
C LYS A 108 46.48 14.41 -12.75
N TRP A 109 45.58 15.26 -13.23
CA TRP A 109 45.85 16.17 -14.35
C TRP A 109 46.79 17.30 -13.90
N VAL A 110 47.91 17.47 -14.62
CA VAL A 110 48.85 18.58 -14.46
C VAL A 110 49.08 19.25 -15.80
N ASP A 111 49.34 20.56 -15.80
CA ASP A 111 49.67 21.29 -17.02
C ASP A 111 51.01 20.82 -17.59
N VAL A 112 51.10 20.77 -18.91
CA VAL A 112 52.37 20.50 -19.59
C VAL A 112 53.30 21.70 -19.43
N ASP A 113 54.47 21.45 -18.85
CA ASP A 113 55.54 22.41 -18.58
C ASP A 113 56.85 21.88 -19.17
N ALA A 114 57.19 22.39 -20.35
CA ALA A 114 58.41 22.04 -21.07
C ALA A 114 59.67 22.74 -20.54
N THR A 115 59.60 23.51 -19.45
CA THR A 115 60.80 24.17 -18.89
C THR A 115 61.79 23.14 -18.35
N LEU A 116 63.07 23.35 -18.66
CA LEU A 116 64.15 22.43 -18.35
C LEU A 116 64.72 22.69 -16.96
N THR A 117 64.96 21.63 -16.21
CA THR A 117 65.54 21.66 -14.87
C THR A 117 66.59 20.57 -14.70
N THR A 118 67.57 20.80 -13.84
CA THR A 118 68.55 19.77 -13.45
C THR A 118 67.93 18.79 -12.46
N THR A 119 68.22 17.50 -12.62
CA THR A 119 67.82 16.42 -11.70
C THR A 119 68.88 16.20 -10.60
N ALA A 120 68.51 15.47 -9.54
CA ALA A 120 69.38 15.25 -8.39
C ALA A 120 70.66 14.45 -8.70
N ASP A 121 70.63 13.62 -9.74
CA ASP A 121 71.76 12.86 -10.30
C ASP A 121 72.58 13.65 -11.33
N GLY A 122 72.26 14.94 -11.53
CA GLY A 122 72.98 15.85 -12.41
C GLY A 122 72.48 15.90 -13.85
N GLY A 123 71.54 15.03 -14.25
CA GLY A 123 70.84 15.04 -15.53
C GLY A 123 69.98 16.30 -15.76
N VAL A 124 69.38 16.41 -16.94
CA VAL A 124 68.46 17.52 -17.29
C VAL A 124 67.14 16.93 -17.80
N GLN A 125 66.01 17.46 -17.36
CA GLN A 125 64.67 17.02 -17.81
C GLN A 125 63.69 18.18 -17.92
N ALA A 126 62.63 18.01 -18.71
CA ALA A 126 61.47 18.90 -18.67
C ALA A 126 60.63 18.65 -17.40
N LYS A 127 60.08 19.71 -16.78
CA LYS A 127 59.30 19.58 -15.53
C LYS A 127 58.05 18.70 -15.71
N ALA A 128 57.32 18.88 -16.80
CA ALA A 128 56.15 18.08 -17.16
C ALA A 128 55.97 17.98 -18.68
N HIS A 129 56.60 16.99 -19.30
CA HIS A 129 56.48 16.73 -20.74
C HIS A 129 55.68 15.43 -20.98
N PRO A 130 54.65 15.41 -21.86
CA PRO A 130 53.80 14.24 -22.11
C PRO A 130 54.60 12.98 -22.42
N GLU A 131 55.62 13.12 -23.26
CA GLU A 131 56.49 12.02 -23.70
C GLU A 131 57.78 11.85 -22.87
N GLY A 132 57.93 12.52 -21.71
CA GLY A 132 59.10 12.33 -20.84
C GLY A 132 60.46 12.74 -21.44
N LEU A 133 60.61 14.02 -21.84
CA LEU A 133 61.84 14.57 -22.41
C LEU A 133 62.98 14.71 -21.39
N THR A 134 64.14 14.12 -21.70
CA THR A 134 65.38 14.18 -20.91
C THR A 134 66.59 14.51 -21.77
N LEU A 135 67.61 15.09 -21.16
CA LEU A 135 68.80 15.67 -21.80
C LEU A 135 70.06 15.29 -21.05
N ALA A 136 71.18 15.20 -21.76
CA ALA A 136 72.45 14.81 -21.15
C ALA A 136 73.01 15.86 -20.18
N PRO A 137 73.60 15.43 -19.05
CA PRO A 137 74.27 16.32 -18.10
C PRO A 137 75.58 16.92 -18.63
N GLY A 138 76.05 16.46 -19.79
CA GLY A 138 77.43 16.59 -20.27
C GLY A 138 78.25 15.33 -20.00
N GLY A 139 79.50 15.29 -20.45
CA GLY A 139 80.44 14.18 -20.24
C GLY A 139 81.35 13.91 -21.43
N GLY A 140 82.47 13.23 -21.17
CA GLY A 140 83.55 13.04 -22.15
C GLY A 140 84.39 14.30 -22.36
N THR A 141 85.48 14.19 -23.12
CA THR A 141 86.34 15.33 -23.46
C THR A 141 85.88 15.94 -24.79
N PRO A 142 85.54 17.25 -24.85
CA PRO A 142 85.19 17.92 -26.09
C PRO A 142 86.28 17.74 -27.15
N SER A 143 85.86 17.44 -28.38
CA SER A 143 86.79 17.05 -29.45
C SER A 143 87.53 18.27 -30.01
N ARG A 144 88.82 18.13 -30.34
CA ARG A 144 89.67 19.24 -30.82
C ARG A 144 89.44 19.60 -32.31
N SER A 145 88.70 18.77 -33.04
CA SER A 145 88.32 19.00 -34.45
C SER A 145 87.09 18.15 -34.82
N LEU A 146 86.37 18.51 -35.88
CA LEU A 146 85.26 17.71 -36.42
C LEU A 146 85.70 16.30 -36.85
N ARG A 147 86.87 16.18 -37.47
CA ARG A 147 87.42 14.88 -37.89
C ARG A 147 87.69 13.97 -36.69
N ALA A 148 88.16 14.53 -35.57
CA ALA A 148 88.31 13.77 -34.33
C ALA A 148 86.94 13.34 -33.77
N ALA A 149 85.97 14.26 -33.75
CA ALA A 149 84.62 13.98 -33.27
C ALA A 149 83.93 12.85 -34.06
N GLN A 150 84.12 12.76 -35.38
CA GLN A 150 83.50 11.71 -36.22
C GLN A 150 83.88 10.27 -35.83
N GLY A 151 85.07 10.08 -35.25
CA GLY A 151 85.58 8.79 -34.78
C GLY A 151 85.26 8.47 -33.31
N ASP A 152 84.71 9.43 -32.56
CA ASP A 152 84.34 9.25 -31.15
C ASP A 152 83.05 8.41 -31.01
N ALA A 153 82.91 7.71 -29.89
CA ALA A 153 81.69 7.00 -29.55
C ALA A 153 80.52 7.97 -29.33
N GLY A 154 79.32 7.61 -29.81
CA GLY A 154 78.10 8.40 -29.62
C GLY A 154 77.68 8.45 -28.15
N ARG A 155 77.43 9.66 -27.65
CA ARG A 155 76.90 9.93 -26.31
C ARG A 155 75.48 10.45 -26.42
N ASP A 156 74.59 9.97 -25.56
CA ASP A 156 73.20 10.44 -25.53
C ASP A 156 73.17 11.96 -25.38
N LEU A 157 72.37 12.64 -26.20
CA LEU A 157 72.18 14.09 -26.17
C LEU A 157 70.79 14.41 -25.62
N VAL A 158 69.76 13.80 -26.20
CA VAL A 158 68.35 13.96 -25.82
C VAL A 158 67.60 12.65 -25.99
N THR A 159 66.75 12.32 -25.04
CA THR A 159 65.87 11.14 -25.06
C THR A 159 64.43 11.56 -24.88
N LEU A 160 63.55 11.04 -25.73
CA LEU A 160 62.10 11.18 -25.68
C LEU A 160 61.48 9.78 -25.55
N GLY A 161 60.44 9.65 -24.73
CA GLY A 161 59.72 8.40 -24.50
C GLY A 161 60.21 7.61 -23.26
N THR A 162 59.52 6.50 -22.98
CA THR A 162 59.86 5.57 -21.89
C THR A 162 59.87 4.12 -22.37
N GLY A 163 60.55 3.23 -21.64
CA GLY A 163 60.60 1.79 -21.98
C GLY A 163 61.18 1.51 -23.38
N ASP A 164 60.50 0.62 -24.11
CA ASP A 164 60.87 0.20 -25.47
C ASP A 164 60.53 1.22 -26.57
N GLU A 165 59.72 2.26 -26.27
CA GLU A 165 59.33 3.32 -27.20
C GLU A 165 60.29 4.53 -27.18
N ARG A 166 61.42 4.41 -26.49
CA ARG A 166 62.43 5.47 -26.37
C ARG A 166 63.13 5.77 -27.69
N VAL A 167 63.22 7.05 -27.99
CA VAL A 167 64.03 7.61 -29.07
C VAL A 167 65.13 8.48 -28.46
N THR A 168 66.39 8.08 -28.69
CA THR A 168 67.57 8.78 -28.15
C THR A 168 68.44 9.30 -29.29
N LEU A 169 68.49 10.62 -29.45
CA LEU A 169 69.46 11.28 -30.32
C LEU A 169 70.79 11.40 -29.57
N GLN A 170 71.88 11.08 -30.24
CA GLN A 170 73.23 11.08 -29.70
C GLN A 170 74.10 12.12 -30.42
N TRP A 171 75.19 12.50 -29.75
CA TRP A 171 76.24 13.37 -30.25
C TRP A 171 77.57 12.61 -30.28
N LYS A 172 78.34 12.74 -31.36
CA LYS A 172 79.69 12.18 -31.43
C LYS A 172 80.71 13.18 -30.87
N GLY A 173 81.38 12.80 -29.79
CA GLY A 173 82.36 13.62 -29.06
C GLY A 173 81.95 13.90 -27.60
N GLY A 174 82.77 14.68 -26.88
CA GLY A 174 82.44 15.14 -25.54
C GLY A 174 81.39 16.26 -25.53
N LEU A 175 80.43 16.18 -24.62
CA LEU A 175 79.41 17.21 -24.39
C LEU A 175 79.79 18.05 -23.15
N PRO A 176 79.93 19.38 -23.28
CA PRO A 176 80.05 20.28 -22.13
C PRO A 176 78.83 20.22 -21.21
N LYS A 177 78.93 20.79 -20.00
CA LYS A 177 77.74 20.98 -19.16
C LYS A 177 76.80 22.01 -19.83
N PRO A 178 75.50 21.72 -19.98
CA PRO A 178 74.57 22.64 -20.64
C PRO A 178 74.25 23.88 -19.79
N VAL A 179 74.03 25.01 -20.45
CA VAL A 179 73.40 26.21 -19.87
C VAL A 179 71.91 26.16 -20.17
N LEU A 180 71.08 26.23 -19.13
CA LEU A 180 69.62 26.16 -19.26
C LEU A 180 69.00 27.56 -19.24
N ASP A 181 68.10 27.83 -20.19
CA ASP A 181 67.28 29.03 -20.27
C ASP A 181 65.85 28.67 -20.70
N GLY A 182 64.92 28.68 -19.75
CA GLY A 182 63.53 28.26 -19.96
C GLY A 182 63.44 26.84 -20.51
N THR A 183 63.07 26.71 -21.79
CA THR A 183 62.93 25.43 -22.49
C THR A 183 64.18 25.05 -23.31
N THR A 184 65.25 25.85 -23.24
CA THR A 184 66.45 25.69 -24.07
C THR A 184 67.66 25.25 -23.25
N ALA A 185 68.41 24.26 -23.75
CA ALA A 185 69.70 23.82 -23.23
C ALA A 185 70.81 24.07 -24.27
N THR A 186 71.83 24.84 -23.90
CA THR A 186 72.98 25.16 -24.77
C THR A 186 74.26 24.48 -24.29
N TYR A 187 74.81 23.59 -25.11
CA TYR A 187 76.10 22.93 -24.93
C TYR A 187 77.19 23.71 -25.67
N LYS A 188 77.82 24.65 -24.96
CA LYS A 188 78.75 25.63 -25.56
C LYS A 188 80.04 25.02 -26.07
N ASN A 189 80.43 25.29 -27.31
CA ASN A 189 81.63 24.73 -27.94
C ASN A 189 81.66 23.18 -27.86
N ALA A 190 80.52 22.51 -28.04
CA ALA A 190 80.45 21.05 -28.10
C ALA A 190 81.28 20.46 -29.27
N VAL A 191 81.58 21.29 -30.26
CA VAL A 191 82.57 21.07 -31.31
C VAL A 191 83.26 22.42 -31.62
N PRO A 192 84.51 22.45 -32.14
CA PRO A 192 85.20 23.72 -32.31
C PRO A 192 84.42 24.73 -33.18
N GLY A 193 84.15 25.91 -32.60
CA GLY A 193 83.46 27.02 -33.26
C GLY A 193 81.93 26.88 -33.34
N ALA A 194 81.33 25.90 -32.66
CA ALA A 194 79.87 25.73 -32.67
C ALA A 194 79.27 25.21 -31.35
N ASP A 195 78.07 25.69 -31.07
CA ASP A 195 77.22 25.26 -29.96
C ASP A 195 76.22 24.21 -30.43
N VAL A 196 75.93 23.21 -29.59
CA VAL A 196 74.77 22.32 -29.75
C VAL A 196 73.67 22.83 -28.86
N ILE A 197 72.49 23.08 -29.41
CA ILE A 197 71.34 23.62 -28.69
C ILE A 197 70.20 22.62 -28.81
N VAL A 198 69.51 22.34 -27.71
CA VAL A 198 68.26 21.57 -27.71
C VAL A 198 67.17 22.42 -27.07
N ARG A 199 66.02 22.55 -27.75
CA ARG A 199 64.85 23.25 -27.25
C ARG A 199 63.71 22.27 -27.05
N ALA A 200 63.17 22.20 -25.84
CA ALA A 200 61.97 21.45 -25.54
C ALA A 200 60.74 22.13 -26.14
N THR A 201 59.90 21.38 -26.84
CA THR A 201 58.59 21.80 -27.33
C THR A 201 57.50 21.11 -26.51
N ARG A 202 56.22 21.42 -26.76
CA ARG A 202 55.09 20.80 -26.06
C ARG A 202 54.90 19.33 -26.41
N THR A 203 55.40 18.91 -27.57
CA THR A 203 55.20 17.60 -28.18
C THR A 203 56.51 16.83 -28.41
N GLY A 204 57.67 17.43 -28.12
CA GLY A 204 58.98 16.84 -28.36
C GLY A 204 60.13 17.83 -28.12
N PHE A 205 61.04 17.94 -29.09
CA PHE A 205 62.17 18.87 -29.04
C PHE A 205 62.64 19.28 -30.44
N GLU A 206 63.38 20.39 -30.50
CA GLU A 206 64.17 20.83 -31.66
C GLU A 206 65.67 20.75 -31.30
N GLN A 207 66.52 20.40 -32.27
CA GLN A 207 67.97 20.38 -32.10
C GLN A 207 68.62 21.27 -33.14
N PHE A 208 69.51 22.15 -32.69
CA PHE A 208 70.25 23.08 -33.54
C PHE A 208 71.75 22.94 -33.34
N VAL A 209 72.52 23.19 -34.39
CA VAL A 209 73.95 23.49 -34.31
C VAL A 209 74.16 24.94 -34.72
N LYS A 210 74.66 25.77 -33.81
CA LYS A 210 74.90 27.20 -34.06
C LYS A 210 76.39 27.42 -34.30
N LEU A 211 76.75 27.84 -35.51
CA LEU A 211 78.10 28.21 -35.91
C LEU A 211 78.33 29.69 -35.57
N ASP A 212 79.25 30.00 -34.66
CA ASP A 212 79.48 31.40 -34.26
C ASP A 212 80.35 32.17 -35.27
N ALA A 213 81.11 31.47 -36.11
CA ALA A 213 81.94 32.05 -37.15
C ALA A 213 82.11 31.09 -38.34
N LYS A 214 82.64 31.61 -39.45
CA LYS A 214 82.98 30.83 -40.65
C LYS A 214 83.94 29.68 -40.31
N PRO A 215 83.60 28.42 -40.62
CA PRO A 215 84.51 27.29 -40.42
C PRO A 215 85.82 27.44 -41.20
N THR A 216 86.95 27.05 -40.60
CA THR A 216 88.28 27.10 -41.23
C THR A 216 88.53 25.94 -42.19
N ALA A 217 87.77 24.86 -42.09
CA ALA A 217 87.72 23.77 -43.06
C ALA A 217 86.58 24.03 -44.05
N GLY A 218 86.83 23.88 -45.35
CA GLY A 218 85.84 24.13 -46.41
C GLY A 218 84.59 23.24 -46.32
N ASP A 219 84.71 22.06 -45.72
CA ASP A 219 83.59 21.12 -45.51
C ASP A 219 83.29 20.97 -44.02
N TYR A 220 82.15 21.50 -43.56
CA TYR A 220 81.63 21.27 -42.21
C TYR A 220 80.65 20.09 -42.27
N THR A 221 80.92 18.95 -41.63
CA THR A 221 80.01 17.79 -41.62
C THR A 221 80.10 17.06 -40.29
N TYR A 222 78.95 16.77 -39.69
CA TYR A 222 78.84 16.03 -38.43
C TYR A 222 77.79 14.92 -38.51
N THR A 223 77.85 13.98 -37.58
CA THR A 223 76.93 12.84 -37.53
C THR A 223 76.19 12.82 -36.20
N LEU A 224 74.88 12.67 -36.26
CA LEU A 224 73.99 12.46 -35.13
C LEU A 224 73.52 11.00 -35.15
N PRO A 225 74.09 10.11 -34.31
CA PRO A 225 73.55 8.77 -34.15
C PRO A 225 72.19 8.85 -33.45
N LEU A 226 71.25 8.01 -33.87
CA LEU A 226 69.91 7.93 -33.35
C LEU A 226 69.64 6.47 -32.96
N LYS A 227 69.18 6.27 -31.72
CA LYS A 227 68.70 4.98 -31.22
C LYS A 227 67.17 5.04 -31.14
N ALA A 228 66.50 4.23 -31.94
CA ALA A 228 65.05 4.14 -32.00
C ALA A 228 64.66 2.68 -32.28
N LYS A 229 64.64 1.86 -31.20
CA LYS A 229 64.36 0.43 -31.28
C LYS A 229 63.00 0.20 -31.97
N GLY A 230 62.96 -0.73 -32.93
CA GLY A 230 61.73 -1.03 -33.66
C GLY A 230 61.37 -0.03 -34.77
N LEU A 231 62.20 0.97 -35.06
CA LEU A 231 62.01 1.87 -36.21
C LEU A 231 63.07 1.65 -37.30
N LYS A 232 62.67 1.91 -38.55
CA LYS A 232 63.54 2.03 -39.73
C LYS A 232 63.52 3.48 -40.21
N ALA A 233 64.64 3.98 -40.72
CA ALA A 233 64.74 5.34 -41.26
C ALA A 233 65.09 5.33 -42.74
N THR A 234 64.37 6.11 -43.54
CA THR A 234 64.61 6.23 -44.98
C THR A 234 64.68 7.71 -45.40
N ALA A 235 65.79 8.10 -46.03
CA ALA A 235 65.94 9.41 -46.66
C ALA A 235 64.98 9.56 -47.84
N GLN A 236 64.28 10.69 -47.89
CA GLN A 236 63.33 11.04 -48.93
C GLN A 236 63.97 11.94 -50.00
N LYS A 237 63.34 12.01 -51.19
CA LYS A 237 63.83 12.84 -52.31
C LYS A 237 63.88 14.33 -52.00
N ASP A 238 63.06 14.80 -51.07
CA ASP A 238 63.02 16.20 -50.63
C ASP A 238 64.05 16.53 -49.54
N GLY A 239 64.85 15.55 -49.11
CA GLY A 239 65.86 15.68 -48.04
C GLY A 239 65.35 15.37 -46.63
N SER A 240 64.05 15.09 -46.48
CA SER A 240 63.46 14.66 -45.20
C SER A 240 63.81 13.20 -44.87
N VAL A 241 63.60 12.80 -43.62
CA VAL A 241 63.79 11.41 -43.17
C VAL A 241 62.47 10.86 -42.65
N LEU A 242 62.02 9.77 -43.27
CA LEU A 242 60.82 9.06 -42.88
C LEU A 242 61.18 7.94 -41.90
N PHE A 243 60.53 7.93 -40.74
CA PHE A 243 60.61 6.84 -39.77
C PHE A 243 59.38 5.95 -39.90
N THR A 244 59.59 4.65 -40.07
CA THR A 244 58.52 3.64 -40.14
C THR A 244 58.75 2.57 -39.08
N ASP A 245 57.65 2.04 -38.58
CA ASP A 245 57.63 0.83 -37.77
C ASP A 245 58.31 -0.33 -38.51
N ALA A 246 59.28 -0.98 -37.87
CA ALA A 246 60.11 -1.98 -38.51
C ALA A 246 59.34 -3.24 -38.93
N ASP A 247 58.27 -3.57 -38.19
CA ASP A 247 57.45 -4.78 -38.35
C ASP A 247 56.25 -4.54 -39.27
N THR A 248 55.53 -3.43 -39.06
CA THR A 248 54.29 -3.12 -39.79
C THR A 248 54.49 -2.22 -41.00
N GLY A 249 55.63 -1.54 -41.12
CA GLY A 249 55.90 -0.56 -42.18
C GLY A 249 55.10 0.74 -42.07
N VAL A 250 54.32 0.91 -41.00
CA VAL A 250 53.50 2.11 -40.76
C VAL A 250 54.41 3.32 -40.50
N ARG A 251 54.09 4.47 -41.11
CA ARG A 251 54.78 5.75 -40.87
C ARG A 251 54.60 6.19 -39.41
N ARG A 252 55.70 6.40 -38.69
CA ARG A 252 55.75 6.76 -37.26
C ARG A 252 56.29 8.15 -36.98
N ALA A 253 57.10 8.73 -37.86
CA ALA A 253 57.53 10.12 -37.76
C ALA A 253 58.12 10.60 -39.08
N THR A 254 58.29 11.90 -39.24
CA THR A 254 59.09 12.48 -40.32
C THR A 254 59.92 13.62 -39.77
N MET A 255 61.22 13.56 -40.00
CA MET A 255 62.13 14.67 -39.73
C MET A 255 62.21 15.48 -41.03
N PRO A 256 61.75 16.74 -41.06
CA PRO A 256 61.92 17.62 -42.20
C PRO A 256 63.36 17.66 -42.75
N ALA A 257 63.50 18.08 -44.00
CA ALA A 257 64.83 18.28 -44.56
C ALA A 257 65.51 19.42 -43.80
N PRO A 258 66.76 19.24 -43.34
CA PRO A 258 67.42 20.26 -42.55
C PRO A 258 67.70 21.50 -43.40
N VAL A 259 67.65 22.65 -42.74
CA VAL A 259 67.98 23.93 -43.34
C VAL A 259 69.02 24.64 -42.47
N MET A 260 69.63 25.66 -43.03
CA MET A 260 70.48 26.58 -42.29
C MET A 260 70.12 28.01 -42.63
N TRP A 261 70.28 28.90 -41.66
CA TRP A 261 70.00 30.32 -41.83
C TRP A 261 70.99 31.18 -41.07
N ASP A 262 71.19 32.39 -41.58
CA ASP A 262 72.08 33.37 -40.97
C ASP A 262 71.34 34.21 -39.91
N ALA A 263 72.04 35.11 -39.22
CA ALA A 263 71.48 35.90 -38.14
C ALA A 263 70.57 37.06 -38.60
N SER A 264 70.41 37.29 -39.90
CA SER A 264 69.57 38.39 -40.42
C SER A 264 68.08 38.05 -40.26
N VAL A 265 67.26 39.04 -39.90
CA VAL A 265 65.80 38.88 -39.75
C VAL A 265 65.09 39.92 -40.62
N ASP A 266 64.16 39.47 -41.47
CA ASP A 266 63.31 40.37 -42.24
C ASP A 266 62.30 41.07 -41.32
N LYS A 267 62.13 42.39 -41.50
CA LYS A 267 61.33 43.22 -40.59
C LYS A 267 59.82 42.99 -40.71
N VAL A 268 59.33 42.57 -41.88
CA VAL A 268 57.89 42.36 -42.12
C VAL A 268 57.52 40.93 -41.77
N SER A 269 58.28 39.94 -42.25
CA SER A 269 58.02 38.54 -41.96
C SER A 269 58.37 38.16 -40.52
N GLY A 270 59.39 38.80 -39.94
CA GLY A 270 59.95 38.44 -38.64
C GLY A 270 60.75 37.14 -38.66
N LYS A 271 61.15 36.65 -39.84
CA LYS A 271 61.88 35.39 -40.04
C LYS A 271 63.29 35.60 -40.58
N HIS A 272 64.13 34.59 -40.41
CA HIS A 272 65.43 34.50 -41.06
C HIS A 272 65.25 34.06 -42.51
N GLU A 273 65.23 35.01 -43.44
CA GLU A 273 64.91 34.71 -44.85
C GLU A 273 66.13 34.31 -45.69
N ASN A 274 67.35 34.65 -45.26
CA ASN A 274 68.57 34.15 -45.88
C ASN A 274 68.84 32.72 -45.40
N ARG A 275 68.37 31.74 -46.19
CA ARG A 275 68.39 30.31 -45.84
C ARG A 275 69.00 29.48 -46.98
N ALA A 276 69.66 28.39 -46.62
CA ALA A 276 70.10 27.35 -47.55
C ALA A 276 69.67 25.96 -47.08
N ARG A 277 69.59 25.02 -48.01
CA ARG A 277 69.38 23.60 -47.68
C ARG A 277 70.64 23.01 -47.08
N VAL A 278 70.45 22.08 -46.15
CA VAL A 278 71.54 21.30 -45.56
C VAL A 278 71.47 19.88 -46.10
N GLY A 279 72.61 19.32 -46.48
CA GLY A 279 72.70 17.93 -46.92
C GLY A 279 72.38 16.98 -45.77
N MET A 280 71.50 16.01 -46.01
CA MET A 280 71.16 14.95 -45.05
C MET A 280 71.40 13.58 -45.69
N LYS A 281 72.26 12.77 -45.07
CA LYS A 281 72.47 11.37 -45.44
C LYS A 281 72.12 10.46 -44.27
N VAL A 282 71.24 9.50 -44.54
CA VAL A 282 70.78 8.51 -43.54
C VAL A 282 71.48 7.18 -43.80
N THR A 283 72.09 6.61 -42.76
CA THR A 283 72.62 5.23 -42.77
C THR A 283 71.92 4.44 -41.67
N ASP A 284 71.03 3.51 -42.05
CA ASP A 284 70.37 2.61 -41.11
C ASP A 284 71.26 1.39 -40.87
N ASN A 285 71.80 1.27 -39.66
CA ASN A 285 72.70 0.18 -39.26
C ASN A 285 71.93 -1.04 -38.69
N GLY A 286 70.59 -1.01 -38.69
CA GLY A 286 69.73 -2.08 -38.19
C GLY A 286 69.51 -2.05 -36.67
N GLY A 287 68.46 -2.75 -36.22
CA GLY A 287 68.08 -2.84 -34.80
C GLY A 287 67.67 -1.51 -34.17
N GLY A 288 67.32 -0.51 -34.98
CA GLY A 288 67.00 0.84 -34.53
C GLY A 288 68.21 1.76 -34.35
N ASN A 289 69.40 1.41 -34.85
CA ASN A 289 70.58 2.28 -34.81
C ASN A 289 70.76 2.99 -36.16
N ILE A 290 70.61 4.31 -36.19
CA ILE A 290 70.58 5.11 -37.42
C ILE A 290 71.60 6.24 -37.32
N ASP A 291 72.48 6.41 -38.30
CA ASP A 291 73.37 7.57 -38.38
C ASP A 291 72.80 8.64 -39.32
N LEU A 292 72.57 9.85 -38.79
CA LEU A 292 72.14 11.02 -39.54
C LEU A 292 73.36 11.93 -39.78
N GLN A 293 73.91 11.92 -41.00
CA GLN A 293 75.02 12.79 -41.38
C GLN A 293 74.48 14.11 -41.95
N VAL A 294 74.87 15.21 -41.31
CA VAL A 294 74.42 16.57 -41.59
C VAL A 294 75.57 17.37 -42.20
N THR A 295 75.35 17.95 -43.38
CA THR A 295 76.35 18.67 -44.17
C THR A 295 75.82 20.07 -44.54
N PRO A 296 76.15 21.11 -43.74
CA PRO A 296 75.91 22.50 -44.11
C PRO A 296 76.47 22.87 -45.49
N ASP A 297 75.78 23.78 -46.19
CA ASP A 297 76.18 24.23 -47.52
C ASP A 297 77.44 25.12 -47.46
N ALA A 298 78.51 24.64 -48.08
CA ALA A 298 79.81 25.32 -48.03
C ALA A 298 79.79 26.67 -48.79
N ALA A 299 78.97 26.81 -49.82
CA ALA A 299 78.87 28.06 -50.58
C ALA A 299 78.16 29.14 -49.74
N PHE A 300 77.05 28.80 -49.08
CA PHE A 300 76.35 29.69 -48.15
C PHE A 300 77.26 30.12 -46.99
N LEU A 301 78.00 29.20 -46.38
CA LEU A 301 78.95 29.54 -45.30
C LEU A 301 80.13 30.40 -45.79
N ALA A 302 80.46 30.35 -47.09
CA ALA A 302 81.55 31.12 -47.65
C ALA A 302 81.12 32.48 -48.21
N ASP A 303 79.82 32.68 -48.41
CA ASP A 303 79.22 33.89 -48.99
C ASP A 303 79.50 35.12 -48.11
N PRO A 304 80.05 36.22 -48.66
CA PRO A 304 80.30 37.45 -47.92
C PRO A 304 79.02 38.11 -47.35
N ASP A 305 77.84 37.80 -47.89
CA ASP A 305 76.56 38.35 -47.42
C ASP A 305 75.97 37.55 -46.23
N THR A 306 76.55 36.39 -45.88
CA THR A 306 76.13 35.57 -44.74
C THR A 306 76.51 36.20 -43.41
N THR A 307 75.49 36.52 -42.59
CA THR A 307 75.68 37.12 -41.26
C THR A 307 75.75 36.05 -40.17
N TYR A 308 76.92 35.88 -39.53
CA TYR A 308 77.06 34.95 -38.40
C TYR A 308 76.45 35.52 -37.09
N PRO A 309 75.95 34.67 -36.17
CA PRO A 309 75.98 33.21 -36.19
C PRO A 309 75.02 32.57 -37.20
N VAL A 310 75.43 31.44 -37.77
CA VAL A 310 74.60 30.62 -38.67
C VAL A 310 74.02 29.45 -37.89
N THR A 311 72.71 29.25 -37.95
CA THR A 311 72.02 28.12 -37.30
C THR A 311 71.78 27.02 -38.32
N VAL A 312 72.14 25.79 -37.99
CA VAL A 312 71.88 24.56 -38.76
C VAL A 312 70.84 23.75 -38.00
N ASP A 313 69.73 23.47 -38.65
CA ASP A 313 68.53 22.91 -38.03
C ASP A 313 68.09 21.62 -38.75
N PRO A 314 68.36 20.45 -38.16
CA PRO A 314 67.57 19.26 -38.40
C PRO A 314 66.38 19.20 -37.43
N SER A 315 65.28 19.88 -37.75
CA SER A 315 64.08 19.82 -36.92
C SER A 315 63.45 18.42 -36.98
N THR A 316 62.97 17.91 -35.84
CA THR A 316 62.24 16.62 -35.76
C THR A 316 60.78 16.90 -35.43
N SER A 317 59.82 16.41 -36.24
CA SER A 317 58.40 16.50 -35.90
C SER A 317 57.93 15.26 -35.15
N ALA A 318 57.22 15.46 -34.03
CA ALA A 318 56.54 14.40 -33.28
C ALA A 318 55.10 14.17 -33.81
N LEU A 319 54.66 12.91 -33.81
CA LEU A 319 53.28 12.54 -34.17
C LEU A 319 52.36 12.60 -32.95
N GLY A 320 51.13 13.08 -33.15
CA GLY A 320 50.04 13.07 -32.16
C GLY A 320 48.67 12.99 -32.84
N ASN A 321 47.60 12.73 -32.07
CA ASN A 321 46.22 12.52 -32.57
C ASN A 321 45.52 13.81 -33.06
N THR A 322 46.13 14.96 -32.85
CA THR A 322 45.77 16.26 -33.43
C THR A 322 46.98 16.79 -34.20
N PHE A 323 46.77 17.48 -35.33
CA PHE A 323 47.83 17.96 -36.22
C PHE A 323 47.57 19.39 -36.68
N ASP A 324 48.63 20.21 -36.69
CA ASP A 324 48.65 21.51 -37.35
C ASP A 324 49.91 21.67 -38.21
N THR A 325 49.79 22.53 -39.21
CA THR A 325 50.87 22.92 -40.12
C THR A 325 50.47 24.19 -40.85
N TYR A 326 51.41 24.83 -41.53
CA TYR A 326 51.12 25.81 -42.55
C TYR A 326 51.81 25.44 -43.86
N VAL A 327 51.22 25.87 -44.97
CA VAL A 327 51.77 25.72 -46.30
C VAL A 327 52.17 27.09 -46.80
N GLN A 328 53.39 27.23 -47.33
CA GLN A 328 53.90 28.49 -47.84
C GLN A 328 54.46 28.29 -49.25
N GLN A 329 54.23 29.26 -50.14
CA GLN A 329 54.80 29.27 -51.48
C GLN A 329 56.33 29.25 -51.42
N GLY A 330 56.95 28.38 -52.23
CA GLY A 330 58.40 28.16 -52.26
C GLY A 330 58.91 27.16 -51.23
N GLU A 331 58.17 26.91 -50.14
CA GLU A 331 58.53 25.89 -49.16
C GLU A 331 58.14 24.50 -49.67
N THR A 332 59.11 23.59 -49.66
CA THR A 332 59.00 22.24 -50.24
C THR A 332 59.05 21.13 -49.18
N THR A 333 59.26 21.50 -47.92
CA THR A 333 59.42 20.61 -46.77
C THR A 333 58.18 20.67 -45.86
N ASP A 334 58.11 19.73 -44.90
CA ASP A 334 57.06 19.69 -43.90
C ASP A 334 57.33 20.75 -42.82
N LEU A 335 56.29 21.51 -42.45
CA LEU A 335 56.35 22.60 -41.48
C LEU A 335 55.47 22.30 -40.24
N GLY A 336 54.95 21.07 -40.08
CA GLY A 336 54.13 20.67 -38.92
C GLY A 336 54.91 20.49 -37.61
N GLY A 337 56.25 20.61 -37.65
CA GLY A 337 57.13 20.60 -36.48
C GLY A 337 57.40 21.99 -35.88
N GLU A 338 57.05 23.06 -36.61
CA GLU A 338 57.34 24.44 -36.19
C GLU A 338 56.57 24.83 -34.93
N THR A 339 57.10 25.77 -34.16
CA THR A 339 56.41 26.36 -32.99
C THR A 339 55.40 27.44 -33.36
N GLU A 340 55.39 27.85 -34.62
CA GLU A 340 54.47 28.83 -35.19
C GLU A 340 53.62 28.28 -36.34
N LEU A 341 52.55 29.00 -36.63
CA LEU A 341 51.70 28.86 -37.81
C LEU A 341 51.57 30.23 -38.47
N ASP A 342 51.72 30.25 -39.78
CA ASP A 342 51.68 31.50 -40.53
C ASP A 342 50.52 31.56 -41.53
N PHE A 343 50.03 32.78 -41.73
CA PHE A 343 49.09 33.08 -42.79
C PHE A 343 49.20 34.51 -43.32
N GLY A 344 48.99 34.65 -44.63
CA GLY A 344 49.15 35.90 -45.38
C GLY A 344 50.44 35.95 -46.18
N ASN A 345 50.72 37.08 -46.82
CA ASN A 345 51.94 37.30 -47.59
C ASN A 345 52.86 38.24 -46.78
N PRO A 346 54.14 37.92 -46.54
CA PRO A 346 55.06 38.82 -45.83
C PRO A 346 55.62 39.93 -46.73
N GLY A 347 55.28 39.98 -48.02
CA GLY A 347 55.79 40.98 -48.97
C GLY A 347 57.16 40.65 -49.56
N THR A 348 57.68 39.45 -49.28
CA THR A 348 58.93 38.91 -49.84
C THR A 348 58.65 37.88 -50.94
N ILE A 349 59.63 37.64 -51.80
CA ILE A 349 59.56 36.69 -52.93
C ILE A 349 60.59 35.56 -52.77
N ASN A 350 60.28 34.40 -53.35
CA ASN A 350 61.20 33.29 -53.50
C ASN A 350 62.21 33.56 -54.63
N ALA A 351 63.27 32.75 -54.71
CA ALA A 351 64.28 32.84 -55.77
C ALA A 351 63.70 32.66 -57.19
N ASP A 352 62.54 32.01 -57.32
CA ASP A 352 61.80 31.84 -58.58
C ASP A 352 60.83 32.99 -58.90
N GLY A 353 60.79 34.04 -58.08
CA GLY A 353 59.95 35.22 -58.25
C GLY A 353 58.52 35.10 -57.70
N THR A 354 58.13 33.95 -57.13
CA THR A 354 56.80 33.79 -56.52
C THR A 354 56.70 34.48 -55.15
N PRO A 355 55.54 35.04 -54.77
CA PRO A 355 55.35 35.60 -53.42
C PRO A 355 55.39 34.49 -52.37
N ARG A 356 55.72 34.83 -51.13
CA ARG A 356 55.84 33.86 -50.01
C ARG A 356 54.56 33.74 -49.18
N THR A 357 53.40 33.63 -49.82
CA THR A 357 52.11 33.54 -49.14
C THR A 357 51.97 32.23 -48.36
N ALA A 358 51.49 32.32 -47.12
CA ALA A 358 51.24 31.20 -46.22
C ALA A 358 49.73 30.99 -45.90
N ARG A 359 49.36 29.75 -45.57
CA ARG A 359 48.03 29.36 -45.07
C ARG A 359 48.16 28.28 -44.01
N THR A 360 47.40 28.39 -42.93
CA THR A 360 47.41 27.46 -41.80
C THR A 360 46.33 26.38 -41.95
N LEU A 361 46.61 25.17 -41.48
CA LEU A 361 45.70 24.02 -41.40
C LEU A 361 45.80 23.41 -40.00
N MET A 362 44.66 23.13 -39.35
CA MET A 362 44.56 22.61 -37.99
C MET A 362 43.50 21.51 -37.89
N THR A 363 43.74 20.55 -37.00
CA THR A 363 42.82 19.47 -36.64
C THR A 363 42.37 19.62 -35.19
N TRP A 364 41.07 19.47 -34.94
CA TRP A 364 40.43 19.57 -33.63
C TRP A 364 39.78 18.24 -33.25
N ASN A 365 39.88 17.85 -31.98
CA ASN A 365 39.12 16.70 -31.45
C ASN A 365 37.68 17.15 -31.12
N THR A 366 36.71 16.69 -31.90
CA THR A 366 35.30 17.12 -31.81
C THR A 366 34.38 16.06 -31.20
N ALA A 367 34.94 14.92 -30.75
CA ALA A 367 34.17 13.80 -30.24
C ALA A 367 33.25 14.17 -29.05
N GLY A 368 33.70 15.05 -28.16
CA GLY A 368 32.96 15.45 -26.95
C GLY A 368 31.67 16.24 -27.19
N PHE A 369 31.42 16.69 -28.43
CA PHE A 369 30.19 17.38 -28.82
C PHE A 369 29.58 16.83 -30.13
N ALA A 370 29.93 15.59 -30.49
CA ALA A 370 29.30 14.90 -31.61
C ALA A 370 27.79 14.70 -31.34
N ASP A 371 26.94 14.95 -32.33
CA ASP A 371 25.47 14.91 -32.23
C ASP A 371 24.84 15.94 -31.25
N ALA A 372 25.64 16.88 -30.74
CA ALA A 372 25.17 17.91 -29.83
C ALA A 372 24.50 19.09 -30.56
N LEU A 373 23.65 19.80 -29.83
CA LEU A 373 23.04 21.06 -30.24
C LEU A 373 23.96 22.23 -29.88
N VAL A 374 24.86 22.56 -30.80
CA VAL A 374 25.83 23.66 -30.62
C VAL A 374 25.13 25.02 -30.64
N SER A 375 25.23 25.75 -29.54
CA SER A 375 24.67 27.10 -29.37
C SER A 375 25.64 28.21 -29.76
N SER A 376 26.94 28.06 -29.47
CA SER A 376 27.99 28.99 -29.89
C SER A 376 29.36 28.32 -29.96
N ALA A 377 30.25 28.79 -30.83
CA ALA A 377 31.65 28.36 -30.85
C ALA A 377 32.62 29.47 -31.30
N SER A 378 33.80 29.53 -30.68
CA SER A 378 34.85 30.50 -31.02
C SER A 378 36.24 29.89 -31.05
N VAL A 379 36.98 30.17 -32.12
CA VAL A 379 38.41 29.83 -32.25
C VAL A 379 39.28 31.00 -31.79
N GLN A 380 40.36 30.71 -31.07
CA GLN A 380 41.30 31.66 -30.50
C GLN A 380 42.73 31.27 -30.86
N LEU A 381 43.47 32.20 -31.48
CA LEU A 381 44.86 32.02 -31.90
C LEU A 381 45.74 33.08 -31.23
N TYR A 382 46.91 32.70 -30.70
CA TYR A 382 47.81 33.67 -30.08
C TYR A 382 48.74 34.29 -31.12
N ASN A 383 48.46 35.53 -31.52
CA ASN A 383 49.19 36.25 -32.54
C ASN A 383 50.35 37.05 -31.92
N PHE A 384 51.58 36.55 -32.10
CA PHE A 384 52.78 37.15 -31.53
C PHE A 384 53.52 38.10 -32.48
N HIS A 385 53.26 38.02 -33.79
CA HIS A 385 53.86 38.91 -34.80
C HIS A 385 52.88 39.18 -35.96
N SER A 386 52.87 40.40 -36.48
CA SER A 386 52.10 40.78 -37.66
C SER A 386 52.86 41.76 -38.55
N GLY A 387 52.59 41.70 -39.87
CA GLY A 387 53.16 42.62 -40.86
C GLY A 387 52.47 43.99 -40.92
N ALA A 388 51.55 44.30 -40.00
CA ALA A 388 50.65 45.46 -40.02
C ALA A 388 51.36 46.78 -39.70
N THR A 389 52.22 47.23 -40.61
CA THR A 389 53.04 48.44 -40.50
C THR A 389 52.23 49.75 -40.47
N ASP A 390 50.95 49.70 -40.83
CA ASP A 390 50.01 50.83 -40.73
C ASP A 390 49.30 50.94 -39.38
N CYS A 391 49.64 50.06 -38.43
CA CYS A 391 49.04 49.94 -37.09
C CYS A 391 47.52 49.70 -37.10
N LYS A 392 46.96 49.15 -38.20
CA LYS A 392 45.53 48.84 -38.31
C LYS A 392 45.25 47.35 -38.24
N ALA A 393 44.05 47.01 -37.79
CA ALA A 393 43.50 45.67 -37.78
C ALA A 393 43.39 45.11 -39.22
N GLN A 394 43.86 43.88 -39.42
CA GLN A 394 43.94 43.22 -40.74
C GLN A 394 43.09 41.94 -40.77
N GLY A 395 42.31 41.78 -41.85
CA GLY A 395 41.33 40.71 -42.00
C GLY A 395 41.94 39.32 -42.23
N TRP A 396 41.28 38.30 -41.69
CA TRP A 396 41.56 36.88 -41.90
C TRP A 396 40.26 36.05 -41.89
N THR A 397 40.30 34.87 -42.50
CA THR A 397 39.12 34.01 -42.72
C THR A 397 39.37 32.59 -42.24
N VAL A 398 38.29 31.94 -41.78
CA VAL A 398 38.27 30.56 -41.29
C VAL A 398 37.45 29.69 -42.22
N TRP A 399 37.98 28.53 -42.57
CA TRP A 399 37.44 27.61 -43.56
C TRP A 399 37.32 26.20 -43.00
N ASN A 400 36.30 25.47 -43.42
CA ASN A 400 36.29 24.02 -43.34
C ASN A 400 37.19 23.45 -44.44
N THR A 401 38.05 22.49 -44.10
CA THR A 401 39.00 21.90 -45.04
C THR A 401 38.97 20.38 -44.99
N GLY A 402 39.69 19.71 -45.90
CA GLY A 402 40.15 18.35 -45.64
C GLY A 402 41.26 18.31 -44.57
N ALA A 403 41.66 17.11 -44.17
CA ALA A 403 42.72 16.90 -43.19
C ALA A 403 44.08 17.41 -43.67
N GLY A 404 44.73 18.27 -42.88
CA GLY A 404 46.14 18.59 -43.04
C GLY A 404 47.01 17.40 -42.64
N SER A 405 48.17 17.23 -43.29
CA SER A 405 49.14 16.20 -42.92
C SER A 405 50.57 16.69 -43.19
N GLY A 406 51.58 15.94 -42.76
CA GLY A 406 52.98 16.25 -43.10
C GLY A 406 53.30 16.21 -44.61
N ALA A 407 52.36 15.75 -45.45
CA ALA A 407 52.47 15.83 -46.91
C ALA A 407 51.86 17.11 -47.50
N SER A 408 51.23 17.97 -46.69
CA SER A 408 50.65 19.24 -47.13
C SER A 408 51.76 20.17 -47.63
N ARG A 409 51.61 20.68 -48.85
CA ARG A 409 52.48 21.69 -49.47
C ARG A 409 51.62 22.72 -50.17
N TRP A 410 52.20 23.87 -50.56
CA TRP A 410 51.46 24.88 -51.30
C TRP A 410 50.78 24.31 -52.57
N THR A 411 51.48 23.43 -53.28
CA THR A 411 51.03 22.76 -54.51
C THR A 411 50.14 21.54 -54.26
N LYS A 412 49.98 21.10 -53.01
CA LYS A 412 49.25 19.88 -52.61
C LYS A 412 48.51 20.09 -51.28
N GLN A 413 47.63 21.08 -51.25
CA GLN A 413 46.81 21.38 -50.07
C GLN A 413 45.59 20.44 -50.01
N PRO A 414 45.04 20.14 -48.82
CA PRO A 414 43.70 19.59 -48.75
C PRO A 414 42.68 20.54 -49.40
N ALA A 415 41.52 20.01 -49.78
CA ALA A 415 40.45 20.82 -50.33
C ALA A 415 40.00 21.89 -49.31
N TRP A 416 39.92 23.15 -49.74
CA TRP A 416 39.30 24.23 -48.98
C TRP A 416 37.84 24.32 -49.40
N LEU A 417 36.93 23.91 -48.53
CA LEU A 417 35.54 23.63 -48.88
C LEU A 417 34.68 24.90 -48.82
N GLN A 418 34.46 25.41 -47.60
CA GLN A 418 33.56 26.53 -47.36
C GLN A 418 34.11 27.43 -46.25
N GLN A 419 33.94 28.74 -46.42
CA GLN A 419 34.22 29.73 -45.39
C GLN A 419 33.10 29.73 -44.34
N TYR A 420 33.46 29.68 -43.06
CA TYR A 420 32.51 29.70 -41.93
C TYR A 420 32.74 30.84 -40.94
N GLY A 421 33.84 31.57 -41.06
CA GLY A 421 34.15 32.68 -40.16
C GLY A 421 35.13 33.68 -40.76
N SER A 422 35.17 34.87 -40.16
CA SER A 422 36.15 35.91 -40.46
C SER A 422 36.37 36.80 -39.25
N SER A 423 37.53 37.44 -39.17
CA SER A 423 37.85 38.42 -38.13
C SER A 423 38.89 39.41 -38.64
N THR A 424 38.94 40.59 -38.03
CA THR A 424 39.99 41.59 -38.27
C THR A 424 40.95 41.73 -37.10
N GLN A 425 40.70 41.02 -35.99
CA GLN A 425 41.53 41.12 -34.79
C GLN A 425 42.99 40.81 -35.11
N THR A 426 43.88 41.67 -34.62
CA THR A 426 45.32 41.67 -34.89
C THR A 426 46.07 42.05 -33.62
N ALA A 427 47.14 41.32 -33.31
CA ALA A 427 48.05 41.60 -32.21
C ALA A 427 49.51 41.42 -32.68
N GLY A 428 50.50 41.69 -31.82
CA GLY A 428 51.91 41.62 -32.20
C GLY A 428 52.27 42.60 -33.32
N TYR A 429 51.84 43.87 -33.19
CA TYR A 429 52.12 44.88 -34.21
C TYR A 429 53.62 45.20 -34.33
N PRO A 430 54.10 45.67 -35.51
CA PRO A 430 55.48 46.10 -35.68
C PRO A 430 55.92 47.19 -34.70
N ALA A 431 57.23 47.25 -34.43
CA ALA A 431 57.82 48.28 -33.58
C ALA A 431 57.46 49.69 -34.09
N GLY A 432 56.89 50.52 -33.21
CA GLY A 432 56.35 51.85 -33.55
C GLY A 432 54.82 51.96 -33.46
N CYS A 433 54.11 50.83 -33.38
CA CYS A 433 52.66 50.79 -33.12
C CYS A 433 52.33 50.59 -31.64
N THR A 434 51.09 50.84 -31.23
CA THR A 434 50.54 50.35 -29.95
C THR A 434 50.14 48.88 -30.10
N GLY A 435 50.25 48.07 -29.03
CA GLY A 435 49.93 46.63 -29.10
C GLY A 435 51.02 45.76 -29.75
N THR A 436 52.30 46.13 -29.59
CA THR A 436 53.46 45.36 -30.05
C THR A 436 53.63 44.02 -29.34
N ALA A 437 53.04 43.86 -28.14
CA ALA A 437 52.98 42.58 -27.46
C ALA A 437 52.02 41.61 -28.16
N GLY A 438 52.34 40.32 -28.11
CA GLY A 438 51.46 39.27 -28.62
C GLY A 438 50.14 39.17 -27.85
N GLY A 439 49.08 38.69 -28.51
CA GLY A 439 47.75 38.58 -27.91
C GLY A 439 46.81 37.64 -28.65
N TRP A 440 45.72 37.25 -27.99
CA TRP A 440 44.69 36.38 -28.57
C TRP A 440 43.84 37.12 -29.62
N ILE A 441 43.74 36.55 -30.81
CA ILE A 441 42.81 36.96 -31.86
C ILE A 441 41.73 35.88 -32.01
N LYS A 442 40.47 36.30 -32.17
CA LYS A 442 39.30 35.40 -32.15
C LYS A 442 38.44 35.52 -33.41
N ALA A 443 37.78 34.42 -33.77
CA ALA A 443 36.70 34.39 -34.76
C ALA A 443 35.52 33.54 -34.26
N ASP A 444 34.30 33.90 -34.65
CA ASP A 444 33.11 33.05 -34.48
C ASP A 444 33.15 31.92 -35.52
N VAL A 445 32.94 30.69 -35.05
CA VAL A 445 32.93 29.47 -35.86
C VAL A 445 31.74 28.58 -35.48
N THR A 446 30.67 29.18 -34.95
CA THR A 446 29.47 28.47 -34.46
C THR A 446 28.90 27.55 -35.52
N ASP A 447 28.75 28.02 -36.75
CA ASP A 447 28.15 27.23 -37.83
C ASP A 447 29.08 26.13 -38.34
N LEU A 448 30.41 26.30 -38.21
CA LEU A 448 31.35 25.21 -38.50
C LEU A 448 31.26 24.10 -37.44
N ALA A 449 31.17 24.47 -36.16
CA ALA A 449 31.01 23.51 -35.08
C ALA A 449 29.66 22.75 -35.18
N LYS A 450 28.57 23.42 -35.59
CA LYS A 450 27.28 22.77 -35.88
C LYS A 450 27.39 21.73 -37.00
N VAL A 451 28.17 21.99 -38.04
CA VAL A 451 28.42 21.04 -39.13
C VAL A 451 29.11 19.80 -38.59
N TRP A 452 30.17 19.95 -37.80
CA TRP A 452 30.88 18.82 -37.20
C TRP A 452 29.98 18.02 -36.23
N ALA A 453 29.20 18.70 -35.39
CA ALA A 453 28.26 18.07 -34.47
C ALA A 453 27.20 17.25 -35.24
N SER A 454 26.57 17.84 -36.25
CA SER A 454 25.53 17.18 -37.06
C SER A 454 26.06 15.98 -37.86
N GLN A 455 27.33 16.03 -38.27
CA GLN A 455 28.01 14.91 -38.94
C GLN A 455 28.46 13.81 -37.96
N LYS A 456 28.31 14.04 -36.65
CA LYS A 456 28.84 13.19 -35.58
C LYS A 456 30.35 12.97 -35.74
N ALA A 457 31.04 14.01 -36.21
CA ALA A 457 32.46 13.93 -36.51
C ALA A 457 33.27 13.82 -35.22
N THR A 458 34.20 12.87 -35.17
CA THR A 458 35.18 12.73 -34.07
C THR A 458 36.40 13.64 -34.27
N SER A 459 36.57 14.21 -35.48
CA SER A 459 37.62 15.19 -35.79
C SER A 459 37.10 16.27 -36.73
N GLY A 460 37.45 17.53 -36.44
CA GLY A 460 37.14 18.70 -37.26
C GLY A 460 38.40 19.29 -37.90
N TYR A 461 38.32 19.68 -39.18
CA TYR A 461 39.45 20.21 -39.94
C TYR A 461 39.23 21.68 -40.30
N MET A 462 40.16 22.54 -39.90
CA MET A 462 40.05 23.98 -40.03
C MET A 462 41.24 24.58 -40.78
N GLY A 463 40.98 25.42 -41.77
CA GLY A 463 41.98 26.23 -42.47
C GLY A 463 41.86 27.71 -42.11
N VAL A 464 43.00 28.40 -41.98
CA VAL A 464 43.07 29.86 -41.75
C VAL A 464 43.95 30.53 -42.81
N ARG A 465 43.46 31.64 -43.37
CA ARG A 465 44.19 32.46 -44.34
C ARG A 465 43.89 33.96 -44.16
N ALA A 466 44.83 34.83 -44.52
CA ALA A 466 44.58 36.26 -44.60
C ALA A 466 43.48 36.57 -45.62
N ALA A 467 42.74 37.67 -45.41
CA ALA A 467 41.67 38.09 -46.30
C ALA A 467 42.18 38.70 -47.62
N SER A 468 43.42 39.19 -47.64
CA SER A 468 44.11 39.70 -48.83
C SER A 468 45.59 39.29 -48.79
N ASP A 469 46.25 39.39 -49.95
CA ASP A 469 47.70 39.15 -50.11
C ASP A 469 48.55 40.41 -49.86
N ASP A 470 47.99 41.46 -49.23
CA ASP A 470 48.75 42.64 -48.78
C ASP A 470 49.73 42.22 -47.67
N ALA A 471 50.96 42.73 -47.72
CA ALA A 471 52.02 42.48 -46.74
C ALA A 471 51.57 42.73 -45.28
N LYS A 472 50.66 43.70 -45.08
CA LYS A 472 50.10 44.04 -43.78
C LYS A 472 49.27 42.90 -43.18
N GLY A 473 48.66 42.07 -44.03
CA GLY A 473 47.86 40.92 -43.65
C GLY A 473 48.65 39.76 -43.03
N TRP A 474 49.98 39.76 -43.11
CA TRP A 474 50.85 38.74 -42.53
C TRP A 474 50.64 38.59 -41.02
N LYS A 475 50.46 37.36 -40.56
CA LYS A 475 50.40 37.01 -39.13
C LYS A 475 51.16 35.72 -38.86
N ARG A 476 51.81 35.70 -37.70
CA ARG A 476 52.39 34.50 -37.09
C ARG A 476 51.68 34.25 -35.77
N VAL A 477 51.19 33.02 -35.60
CA VAL A 477 50.50 32.58 -34.39
C VAL A 477 51.18 31.35 -33.81
N ASN A 478 51.00 31.08 -32.53
CA ASN A 478 51.56 29.85 -31.92
C ASN A 478 50.91 28.59 -32.53
N SER A 479 51.71 27.53 -32.71
CA SER A 479 51.24 26.19 -33.07
C SER A 479 50.99 25.32 -31.83
N ARG A 480 50.57 24.07 -32.04
CA ARG A 480 50.47 23.03 -30.99
C ARG A 480 51.81 22.69 -30.34
N ASN A 481 52.92 22.98 -31.02
CA ASN A 481 54.27 22.70 -30.51
C ASN A 481 54.78 23.82 -29.59
N ALA A 482 54.16 25.01 -29.64
CA ALA A 482 54.49 26.12 -28.76
C ALA A 482 54.28 25.74 -27.29
N THR A 483 55.22 26.17 -26.45
CA THR A 483 55.23 25.81 -25.02
C THR A 483 54.22 26.60 -24.19
N ALA A 484 53.57 27.61 -24.77
CA ALA A 484 52.44 28.34 -24.19
C ALA A 484 51.50 28.86 -25.29
N ASN A 485 50.27 29.21 -24.91
CA ASN A 485 49.29 29.90 -25.77
C ASN A 485 48.99 29.21 -27.12
N GLN A 486 48.86 27.88 -27.12
CA GLN A 486 48.50 27.12 -28.32
C GLN A 486 47.06 27.42 -28.81
N PRO A 487 46.72 27.14 -30.08
CA PRO A 487 45.36 27.33 -30.59
C PRO A 487 44.27 26.65 -29.74
N LYS A 488 43.18 27.39 -29.48
CA LYS A 488 42.05 26.94 -28.65
C LYS A 488 40.71 27.14 -29.35
N LEU A 489 39.80 26.18 -29.22
CA LEU A 489 38.41 26.20 -29.68
C LEU A 489 37.50 26.03 -28.47
N THR A 490 36.57 26.97 -28.28
CA THR A 490 35.56 26.89 -27.21
C THR A 490 34.18 26.66 -27.83
N VAL A 491 33.45 25.65 -27.38
CA VAL A 491 32.13 25.25 -27.92
C VAL A 491 31.11 25.13 -26.79
N ASN A 492 29.96 25.78 -26.91
CA ASN A 492 28.81 25.64 -26.01
C ASN A 492 27.70 24.80 -26.67
N TYR A 493 27.13 23.82 -25.97
CA TYR A 493 26.17 22.87 -26.55
C TYR A 493 25.26 22.17 -25.51
N ASN A 494 24.21 21.47 -25.96
CA ASN A 494 23.34 20.56 -25.17
C ASN A 494 23.06 19.25 -25.93
N TYR A 495 22.49 18.23 -25.28
CA TYR A 495 21.94 17.05 -25.95
C TYR A 495 20.40 17.10 -26.01
N ARG A 496 19.78 16.13 -26.69
CA ARG A 496 18.33 15.92 -26.75
C ARG A 496 17.96 14.70 -25.90
N PRO A 497 16.73 14.63 -25.35
CA PRO A 497 16.25 13.43 -24.70
C PRO A 497 16.07 12.32 -25.75
N GLY A 498 16.32 11.09 -25.35
CA GLY A 498 16.19 9.91 -26.21
C GLY A 498 14.75 9.39 -26.35
N ASP A 499 14.61 8.35 -27.16
CA ASP A 499 13.33 7.67 -27.42
C ASP A 499 12.74 7.00 -26.17
N GLY A 500 11.42 6.81 -26.17
CA GLY A 500 10.74 6.00 -25.18
C GLY A 500 11.15 4.53 -25.24
N THR A 501 11.46 3.92 -24.09
CA THR A 501 12.06 2.58 -24.02
C THR A 501 11.15 1.51 -23.41
N ASP A 502 10.03 1.89 -22.79
CA ASP A 502 9.18 0.96 -22.02
C ASP A 502 7.72 1.44 -21.96
N GLN A 503 7.06 1.57 -23.12
CA GLN A 503 5.66 2.03 -23.20
C GLN A 503 4.68 1.02 -22.58
N GLN A 504 3.91 1.44 -21.58
CA GLN A 504 2.93 0.60 -20.88
C GLN A 504 1.59 1.32 -20.64
N ALA A 505 0.50 0.54 -20.58
CA ALA A 505 -0.82 1.01 -20.20
C ALA A 505 -1.40 0.14 -19.08
N GLY A 506 -1.99 0.74 -18.04
CA GLY A 506 -2.51 -0.01 -16.88
C GLY A 506 -3.00 0.86 -15.72
N ALA A 507 -3.28 0.32 -14.53
CA ALA A 507 -3.20 -1.09 -14.14
C ALA A 507 -4.04 -2.01 -15.05
N PRO A 508 -3.66 -3.30 -15.21
CA PRO A 508 -2.58 -4.00 -14.50
C PRO A 508 -1.17 -3.89 -15.11
N PHE A 509 -0.98 -3.14 -16.21
CA PHE A 509 0.29 -3.12 -16.95
C PHE A 509 0.68 -4.53 -17.42
N LYS A 510 -0.29 -5.25 -17.99
CA LYS A 510 -0.09 -6.53 -18.65
C LYS A 510 -0.47 -6.41 -20.12
N SER A 511 0.36 -7.00 -20.99
CA SER A 511 0.06 -7.08 -22.41
C SER A 511 -0.03 -8.54 -22.87
N TYR A 512 -0.90 -8.77 -23.84
CA TYR A 512 -1.13 -10.08 -24.46
C TYR A 512 -0.99 -9.89 -25.97
N ALA A 513 -0.01 -10.56 -26.57
CA ALA A 513 0.35 -10.39 -27.97
C ALA A 513 0.61 -8.91 -28.38
N GLY A 514 1.17 -8.11 -27.46
CA GLY A 514 1.51 -6.70 -27.71
C GLY A 514 0.36 -5.71 -27.51
N VAL A 515 -0.84 -6.18 -27.13
CA VAL A 515 -1.99 -5.34 -26.76
C VAL A 515 -2.10 -5.27 -25.24
N TRP A 516 -2.13 -4.07 -24.68
CA TRP A 516 -2.28 -3.84 -23.25
C TRP A 516 -3.74 -4.01 -22.82
N ALA A 517 -4.01 -4.79 -21.78
CA ALA A 517 -5.33 -4.85 -21.18
C ALA A 517 -5.42 -3.82 -20.05
N VAL A 518 -6.50 -3.04 -20.00
CA VAL A 518 -6.72 -2.04 -18.93
C VAL A 518 -8.12 -2.18 -18.32
N ASN A 519 -8.18 -2.15 -16.99
CA ASN A 519 -9.43 -2.31 -16.22
C ASN A 519 -10.17 -1.01 -15.89
N SER A 520 -9.85 0.07 -16.61
CA SER A 520 -10.39 1.39 -16.35
C SER A 520 -10.58 2.17 -17.63
N THR A 521 -11.59 3.02 -17.69
CA THR A 521 -11.76 4.03 -18.74
C THR A 521 -10.83 5.24 -18.55
N THR A 522 -10.06 5.28 -17.46
CA THR A 522 -9.03 6.29 -17.17
C THR A 522 -7.68 5.65 -16.81
N PRO A 523 -7.14 4.78 -17.69
CA PRO A 523 -5.90 4.08 -17.40
C PRO A 523 -4.73 5.06 -17.26
N THR A 524 -3.71 4.65 -16.52
CA THR A 524 -2.39 5.26 -16.51
C THR A 524 -1.59 4.75 -17.70
N LEU A 525 -1.05 5.68 -18.48
CA LEU A 525 -0.05 5.41 -19.51
C LEU A 525 1.31 5.82 -18.95
N ARG A 526 2.35 5.03 -19.20
CA ARG A 526 3.71 5.34 -18.75
C ARG A 526 4.78 4.89 -19.71
N ASP A 527 5.94 5.55 -19.66
CA ASP A 527 7.13 5.24 -20.47
C ASP A 527 8.39 5.74 -19.74
N LYS A 528 9.57 5.35 -20.23
CA LYS A 528 10.88 5.79 -19.74
C LYS A 528 11.68 6.41 -20.87
N PHE A 529 12.23 7.60 -20.61
CA PHE A 529 13.04 8.34 -21.58
C PHE A 529 14.45 8.55 -21.00
N PRO A 530 15.53 8.15 -21.71
CA PRO A 530 16.89 8.46 -21.32
C PRO A 530 17.25 9.91 -21.70
N ASP A 531 18.22 10.49 -21.01
CA ASP A 531 18.86 11.74 -21.40
C ASP A 531 20.36 11.68 -21.10
N ALA A 532 21.19 12.13 -22.03
CA ALA A 532 22.64 11.93 -22.00
C ALA A 532 23.38 12.93 -21.09
N ASP A 533 22.87 14.15 -20.99
CA ASP A 533 23.35 15.18 -20.07
C ASP A 533 22.66 15.11 -18.69
N GLY A 534 21.58 14.32 -18.58
CA GLY A 534 20.95 14.01 -17.29
C GLY A 534 19.82 14.96 -16.91
N ASP A 535 19.34 15.78 -17.84
CA ASP A 535 18.21 16.69 -17.65
C ASP A 535 16.91 15.97 -17.27
N LYS A 536 16.01 16.66 -16.57
CA LYS A 536 14.70 16.08 -16.29
C LYS A 536 13.88 16.07 -17.57
N VAL A 537 13.18 14.96 -17.80
CA VAL A 537 12.38 14.72 -19.00
C VAL A 537 10.91 14.56 -18.66
N ASN A 538 10.02 15.16 -19.44
CA ASN A 538 8.61 14.76 -19.48
C ASN A 538 8.30 13.98 -20.75
N GLY A 539 7.18 13.24 -20.70
CA GLY A 539 6.63 12.52 -21.84
C GLY A 539 5.32 13.14 -22.30
N THR A 540 5.23 13.42 -23.59
CA THR A 540 3.96 13.66 -24.27
C THR A 540 3.40 12.33 -24.75
N PHE A 541 2.22 11.96 -24.24
CA PHE A 541 1.48 10.76 -24.60
C PHE A 541 0.33 11.12 -25.53
N GLN A 542 0.30 10.55 -26.72
CA GLN A 542 -0.75 10.77 -27.68
C GLN A 542 -1.66 9.55 -27.77
N VAL A 543 -2.97 9.71 -27.61
CA VAL A 543 -3.95 8.60 -27.54
C VAL A 543 -5.05 8.73 -28.59
N TYR A 544 -5.29 7.66 -29.33
CA TYR A 544 -6.19 7.61 -30.49
C TYR A 544 -7.12 6.41 -30.41
N ASP A 545 -8.35 6.55 -30.92
CA ASP A 545 -9.22 5.41 -31.23
C ASP A 545 -8.57 4.60 -32.36
N ALA A 546 -8.32 3.31 -32.12
CA ALA A 546 -7.51 2.50 -33.03
C ALA A 546 -8.20 2.26 -34.38
N ALA A 547 -9.54 2.14 -34.38
CA ALA A 547 -10.34 1.84 -35.56
C ALA A 547 -10.54 3.07 -36.45
N THR A 548 -10.87 4.21 -35.85
CA THR A 548 -11.17 5.46 -36.58
C THR A 548 -9.94 6.33 -36.82
N ASN A 549 -8.84 6.03 -36.13
CA ASN A 549 -7.61 6.82 -36.15
C ASN A 549 -7.84 8.30 -35.77
N LYS A 550 -8.81 8.56 -34.89
CA LYS A 550 -9.13 9.90 -34.37
C LYS A 550 -8.54 10.07 -32.96
N PRO A 551 -7.97 11.25 -32.63
CA PRO A 551 -7.49 11.53 -31.29
C PRO A 551 -8.65 11.58 -30.29
N ILE A 552 -8.37 11.22 -29.03
CA ILE A 552 -9.25 11.58 -27.92
C ILE A 552 -9.24 13.10 -27.71
N THR A 553 -10.26 13.64 -27.04
CA THR A 553 -10.30 15.07 -26.71
C THR A 553 -9.46 15.36 -25.47
N THR A 554 -8.45 16.22 -25.63
CA THR A 554 -7.60 16.72 -24.53
C THR A 554 -7.46 18.24 -24.61
N PRO A 555 -7.12 18.92 -23.48
CA PRO A 555 -6.89 20.37 -23.49
C PRO A 555 -5.77 20.81 -24.44
N ALA A 556 -4.75 19.98 -24.64
CA ALA A 556 -3.62 20.25 -25.54
C ALA A 556 -3.96 20.01 -27.03
N GLY A 557 -5.12 19.40 -27.32
CA GLY A 557 -5.47 18.97 -28.67
C GLY A 557 -4.73 17.69 -29.10
N ASP A 558 -5.13 17.15 -30.25
CA ASP A 558 -4.49 16.00 -30.91
C ASP A 558 -4.31 14.75 -30.02
N GLY A 559 -5.16 14.57 -29.00
CA GLY A 559 -5.09 13.43 -28.08
C GLY A 559 -3.86 13.44 -27.17
N ALA A 560 -3.15 14.58 -27.08
CA ALA A 560 -1.92 14.71 -26.33
C ALA A 560 -2.18 14.97 -24.83
N ILE A 561 -1.41 14.28 -23.99
CA ILE A 561 -1.38 14.43 -22.53
C ILE A 561 0.09 14.47 -22.11
N VAL A 562 0.50 15.47 -21.34
CA VAL A 562 1.90 15.66 -20.95
C VAL A 562 2.10 15.26 -19.49
N SER A 563 3.13 14.48 -19.20
CA SER A 563 3.50 14.12 -17.82
C SER A 563 4.19 15.28 -17.10
N ALA A 564 4.37 15.15 -15.78
CA ALA A 564 5.36 15.97 -15.08
C ALA A 564 6.79 15.58 -15.50
N ASP A 565 7.75 16.47 -15.26
CA ASP A 565 9.17 16.19 -15.48
C ASP A 565 9.71 15.19 -14.45
N VAL A 566 10.40 14.15 -14.92
CA VAL A 566 11.00 13.08 -14.12
C VAL A 566 12.49 12.97 -14.39
N ALA A 567 13.24 12.32 -13.50
CA ALA A 567 14.64 12.03 -13.78
C ALA A 567 14.76 11.06 -14.98
N PRO A 568 15.84 11.15 -15.79
CA PRO A 568 16.09 10.22 -16.89
C PRO A 568 15.93 8.76 -16.48
N GLY A 569 15.31 7.96 -17.35
CA GLY A 569 15.04 6.54 -17.11
C GLY A 569 13.96 6.24 -16.06
N SER A 570 13.41 7.25 -15.39
CA SER A 570 12.25 7.10 -14.49
C SER A 570 10.93 7.05 -15.27
N TRP A 571 9.88 6.55 -14.62
CA TRP A 571 8.54 6.47 -15.19
C TRP A 571 7.92 7.87 -15.35
N ALA A 572 7.85 8.37 -16.57
CA ALA A 572 6.95 9.45 -16.94
C ALA A 572 5.54 8.85 -17.10
N SER A 573 4.54 9.38 -16.38
CA SER A 573 3.19 8.80 -16.34
C SER A 573 2.11 9.86 -16.53
N VAL A 574 1.02 9.48 -17.21
CA VAL A 574 -0.20 10.30 -17.37
C VAL A 574 -1.43 9.45 -17.12
N LYS A 575 -2.53 10.07 -16.67
CA LYS A 575 -3.84 9.42 -16.59
C LYS A 575 -4.71 9.89 -17.74
N VAL A 576 -5.36 8.97 -18.45
CA VAL A 576 -6.31 9.33 -19.51
C VAL A 576 -7.53 10.04 -18.90
N PRO A 577 -7.98 11.18 -19.45
CA PRO A 577 -9.13 11.91 -18.90
C PRO A 577 -10.43 11.10 -18.91
N ALA A 578 -11.29 11.36 -17.92
CA ALA A 578 -12.61 10.74 -17.83
C ALA A 578 -13.48 11.04 -19.06
N GLY A 579 -14.32 10.07 -19.45
CA GLY A 579 -15.25 10.19 -20.57
C GLY A 579 -14.63 10.03 -21.97
N GLN A 580 -13.32 9.75 -22.07
CA GLN A 580 -12.64 9.58 -23.37
C GLN A 580 -12.61 8.14 -23.87
N LEU A 581 -12.50 7.18 -22.96
CA LEU A 581 -12.44 5.76 -23.30
C LEU A 581 -13.76 5.04 -22.99
N VAL A 582 -14.10 4.06 -23.83
CA VAL A 582 -15.33 3.26 -23.71
C VAL A 582 -14.96 1.79 -23.51
N ASN A 583 -15.67 1.11 -22.60
CA ASN A 583 -15.53 -0.32 -22.38
C ASN A 583 -15.75 -1.13 -23.67
N GLY A 584 -14.95 -2.17 -23.89
CA GLY A 584 -14.99 -3.03 -25.07
C GLY A 584 -14.33 -2.45 -26.34
N LYS A 585 -13.70 -1.27 -26.26
CA LYS A 585 -13.01 -0.64 -27.40
C LYS A 585 -11.48 -0.73 -27.30
N THR A 586 -10.84 -0.73 -28.47
CA THR A 586 -9.38 -0.65 -28.62
C THR A 586 -8.92 0.77 -28.96
N TYR A 587 -7.89 1.21 -28.27
CA TYR A 587 -7.19 2.47 -28.49
C TYR A 587 -5.72 2.20 -28.78
N LYS A 588 -5.00 3.21 -29.25
CA LYS A 588 -3.55 3.16 -29.40
C LYS A 588 -2.91 4.42 -28.87
N PHE A 589 -1.70 4.28 -28.34
CA PHE A 589 -0.93 5.41 -27.84
C PHE A 589 0.53 5.37 -28.29
N ARG A 590 1.17 6.54 -28.32
CA ARG A 590 2.60 6.71 -28.55
C ARG A 590 3.14 7.87 -27.72
N THR A 591 4.45 8.00 -27.67
CA THR A 591 5.18 8.89 -26.75
C THR A 591 6.27 9.68 -27.45
N ASN A 592 6.56 10.88 -26.96
CA ASN A 592 7.69 11.72 -27.35
C ASN A 592 8.19 12.50 -26.13
N SER A 593 9.51 12.64 -25.98
CA SER A 593 10.15 13.22 -24.80
C SER A 593 10.53 14.68 -24.99
N TYR A 594 10.56 15.43 -23.90
CA TYR A 594 10.99 16.82 -23.81
C TYR A 594 11.80 17.05 -22.53
N ASP A 595 12.98 17.66 -22.63
CA ASP A 595 13.93 17.88 -21.52
C ASP A 595 13.81 19.26 -20.85
N GLY A 596 12.83 20.08 -21.27
CA GLY A 596 12.70 21.48 -20.86
C GLY A 596 13.19 22.48 -21.89
N THR A 597 14.02 22.06 -22.84
CA THR A 597 14.63 22.89 -23.90
C THR A 597 14.35 22.34 -25.31
N HIS A 598 14.39 21.03 -25.49
CA HIS A 598 14.29 20.34 -26.77
C HIS A 598 13.38 19.13 -26.71
N TYR A 599 12.56 18.97 -27.75
CA TYR A 599 11.86 17.73 -28.02
C TYR A 599 12.80 16.74 -28.70
N ASN A 600 12.58 15.45 -28.42
CA ASN A 600 13.09 14.40 -29.28
C ASN A 600 12.45 14.52 -30.67
N LEU A 601 13.22 14.21 -31.71
CA LEU A 601 12.78 14.33 -33.11
C LEU A 601 11.80 13.23 -33.52
N ASN A 602 11.80 12.08 -32.85
CA ASN A 602 10.98 10.93 -33.21
C ASN A 602 9.88 10.66 -32.18
N TRP A 603 8.69 10.35 -32.68
CA TRP A 603 7.69 9.66 -31.86
C TRP A 603 8.01 8.17 -31.77
N SER A 604 7.74 7.57 -30.62
CA SER A 604 7.78 6.12 -30.49
C SER A 604 6.73 5.43 -31.37
N PRO A 605 6.89 4.11 -31.63
CA PRO A 605 5.86 3.32 -32.28
C PRO A 605 4.54 3.35 -31.51
N TRP A 606 3.43 3.14 -32.24
CA TRP A 606 2.12 2.98 -31.62
C TRP A 606 2.04 1.66 -30.84
N ARG A 607 1.44 1.71 -29.65
CA ARG A 607 1.04 0.55 -28.83
C ARG A 607 -0.47 0.52 -28.67
N GLU A 608 -1.06 -0.65 -28.78
CA GLU A 608 -2.51 -0.81 -28.62
C GLU A 608 -2.87 -1.13 -27.18
N LEU A 609 -4.04 -0.67 -26.74
CA LEU A 609 -4.65 -1.03 -25.48
C LEU A 609 -6.13 -1.31 -25.69
N VAL A 610 -6.68 -2.30 -24.97
CA VAL A 610 -8.11 -2.61 -24.94
C VAL A 610 -8.67 -2.28 -23.57
N VAL A 611 -9.79 -1.56 -23.55
CA VAL A 611 -10.50 -1.21 -22.32
C VAL A 611 -11.49 -2.31 -22.01
N ASP A 612 -11.30 -2.96 -20.88
CA ASP A 612 -12.17 -4.01 -20.36
C ASP A 612 -12.43 -3.74 -18.88
N THR A 613 -13.56 -3.13 -18.57
CA THR A 613 -13.98 -2.83 -17.19
C THR A 613 -15.00 -3.84 -16.66
N THR A 614 -15.24 -4.93 -17.38
CA THR A 614 -16.30 -5.89 -17.06
C THR A 614 -15.66 -7.13 -16.44
N ALA A 615 -15.92 -7.36 -15.15
CA ALA A 615 -15.48 -8.58 -14.51
C ALA A 615 -16.17 -9.83 -15.09
N PRO A 616 -15.46 -10.97 -15.15
CA PRO A 616 -16.07 -12.26 -15.43
C PRO A 616 -17.27 -12.55 -14.51
N ALA A 617 -18.25 -13.29 -15.03
CA ALA A 617 -19.33 -13.82 -14.21
C ALA A 617 -18.83 -14.84 -13.18
N GLU A 618 -19.67 -15.15 -12.19
CA GLU A 618 -19.44 -16.26 -11.27
C GLU A 618 -19.23 -17.57 -12.04
N ALA A 619 -18.34 -18.44 -11.55
CA ALA A 619 -18.06 -19.71 -12.20
C ALA A 619 -19.33 -20.57 -12.34
N LYS A 620 -19.62 -21.03 -13.56
CA LYS A 620 -20.80 -21.83 -13.90
C LYS A 620 -20.87 -23.18 -13.19
N SER A 621 -19.75 -23.90 -13.04
CA SER A 621 -19.70 -25.15 -12.28
C SER A 621 -18.33 -25.39 -11.65
N ILE A 622 -18.33 -25.98 -10.46
CA ILE A 622 -17.16 -26.57 -9.80
C ILE A 622 -17.52 -28.03 -9.51
N ALA A 623 -16.64 -28.97 -9.82
CA ALA A 623 -16.86 -30.38 -9.56
C ALA A 623 -15.62 -31.03 -8.97
N SER A 624 -15.80 -31.88 -7.95
CA SER A 624 -14.75 -32.74 -7.42
C SER A 624 -15.29 -34.15 -7.21
N ALA A 625 -14.58 -35.14 -7.77
CA ALA A 625 -14.88 -36.55 -7.52
C ALA A 625 -14.45 -37.00 -6.11
N THR A 626 -13.38 -36.39 -5.58
CA THR A 626 -12.86 -36.70 -4.23
C THR A 626 -13.71 -36.07 -3.14
N TYR A 627 -14.22 -34.85 -3.36
CA TYR A 627 -14.99 -34.07 -2.40
C TYR A 627 -16.29 -33.57 -3.05
N PRO A 628 -17.34 -34.39 -3.16
CA PRO A 628 -18.58 -33.96 -3.78
C PRO A 628 -19.23 -32.79 -3.01
N GLU A 629 -19.82 -31.85 -3.73
CA GLU A 629 -20.37 -30.62 -3.16
C GLU A 629 -21.42 -30.94 -2.10
N ASN A 630 -21.29 -30.30 -0.94
CA ASN A 630 -22.15 -30.44 0.23
C ASN A 630 -22.26 -31.89 0.75
N TRP A 631 -21.33 -32.76 0.37
CA TRP A 631 -21.31 -34.17 0.77
C TRP A 631 -19.93 -34.60 1.27
N GLY A 632 -19.85 -35.86 1.66
CA GLY A 632 -18.67 -36.51 2.20
C GLY A 632 -17.75 -37.12 1.16
N GLY A 633 -16.44 -36.99 1.36
CA GLY A 633 -15.42 -37.69 0.58
C GLY A 633 -13.99 -37.47 1.08
N GLY A 634 -13.02 -38.20 0.52
CA GLY A 634 -11.60 -38.08 0.85
C GLY A 634 -11.29 -38.18 2.35
N GLY A 635 -10.37 -37.34 2.84
CA GLY A 635 -10.02 -37.23 4.26
C GLY A 635 -8.84 -36.30 4.52
N LYS A 636 -8.45 -36.16 5.79
CA LYS A 636 -7.25 -35.45 6.22
C LYS A 636 -6.03 -35.88 5.40
N GLY A 637 -5.37 -34.92 4.76
CA GLY A 637 -4.14 -35.16 3.99
C GLY A 637 -4.37 -35.80 2.61
N ILE A 638 -5.62 -36.03 2.19
CA ILE A 638 -5.95 -36.52 0.85
C ILE A 638 -6.12 -35.34 -0.09
N THR A 639 -5.47 -35.36 -1.24
CA THR A 639 -5.62 -34.31 -2.26
C THR A 639 -6.85 -34.58 -3.11
N GLY A 640 -7.70 -33.56 -3.27
CA GLY A 640 -8.82 -33.56 -4.21
C GLY A 640 -8.59 -32.58 -5.36
N THR A 641 -9.05 -32.95 -6.54
CA THR A 641 -9.05 -32.10 -7.74
C THR A 641 -10.43 -31.45 -7.90
N PHE A 642 -10.44 -30.18 -8.25
CA PHE A 642 -11.62 -29.35 -8.46
C PHE A 642 -11.59 -28.80 -9.87
N ASP A 643 -12.49 -29.29 -10.71
CA ASP A 643 -12.62 -28.88 -12.09
C ASP A 643 -13.61 -27.72 -12.19
N VAL A 644 -13.16 -26.61 -12.74
CA VAL A 644 -13.88 -25.35 -12.83
C VAL A 644 -14.24 -25.07 -14.27
N ASN A 645 -15.52 -24.81 -14.50
CA ASN A 645 -16.02 -24.18 -15.72
C ASN A 645 -16.43 -22.75 -15.37
N THR A 646 -15.78 -21.76 -15.98
CA THR A 646 -16.03 -20.35 -15.69
C THR A 646 -17.34 -19.85 -16.32
N GLY A 647 -17.90 -20.56 -17.30
CA GLY A 647 -19.07 -20.12 -18.07
C GLY A 647 -18.78 -18.99 -19.07
N VAL A 648 -17.53 -18.51 -19.14
CA VAL A 648 -17.15 -17.34 -19.96
C VAL A 648 -15.80 -17.58 -20.64
N SER A 649 -15.60 -17.01 -21.82
CA SER A 649 -14.38 -17.19 -22.64
C SER A 649 -13.24 -16.21 -22.31
N ASP A 650 -13.55 -15.11 -21.61
CA ASP A 650 -12.64 -14.01 -21.29
C ASP A 650 -11.80 -14.25 -20.03
N ALA A 651 -12.26 -15.11 -19.12
CA ALA A 651 -11.52 -15.54 -17.93
C ALA A 651 -10.14 -16.12 -18.31
N ARG A 652 -9.08 -15.50 -17.80
CA ARG A 652 -7.67 -15.86 -18.01
C ARG A 652 -7.13 -16.73 -16.88
N ASP A 653 -7.57 -16.48 -15.65
CA ASP A 653 -7.23 -17.29 -14.49
C ASP A 653 -8.48 -17.65 -13.68
N VAL A 654 -8.35 -18.70 -12.87
CA VAL A 654 -9.20 -18.99 -11.73
C VAL A 654 -8.38 -18.82 -10.46
N GLN A 655 -8.89 -18.03 -9.53
CA GLN A 655 -8.36 -17.90 -8.19
C GLN A 655 -9.15 -18.78 -7.23
N TYR A 656 -8.47 -19.42 -6.29
CA TYR A 656 -9.09 -20.27 -5.28
C TYR A 656 -8.43 -20.13 -3.91
N ARG A 657 -9.19 -20.39 -2.84
CA ARG A 657 -8.69 -20.50 -1.46
C ARG A 657 -9.54 -21.48 -0.64
N LEU A 658 -8.91 -22.14 0.33
CA LEU A 658 -9.54 -23.11 1.22
C LEU A 658 -9.71 -22.51 2.62
N ASP A 659 -10.89 -22.70 3.20
CA ASP A 659 -11.23 -22.36 4.57
C ASP A 659 -10.85 -20.92 5.00
N PRO A 660 -11.35 -19.91 4.29
CA PRO A 660 -11.12 -18.52 4.67
C PRO A 660 -11.75 -18.21 6.03
N TYR A 661 -11.11 -17.30 6.75
CA TYR A 661 -11.68 -16.68 7.94
C TYR A 661 -12.53 -15.47 7.52
N GLU A 662 -13.58 -15.18 8.28
CA GLU A 662 -14.50 -14.07 8.04
C GLU A 662 -13.78 -12.70 8.01
N ASP A 663 -12.68 -12.56 8.76
CA ASP A 663 -11.83 -11.35 8.79
C ASP A 663 -10.57 -11.44 7.90
N ASP A 664 -10.46 -12.45 7.03
CA ASP A 664 -9.42 -12.44 6.01
C ASP A 664 -9.66 -11.27 5.03
N ALA A 665 -8.60 -10.52 4.72
CA ALA A 665 -8.68 -9.49 3.69
C ALA A 665 -9.20 -10.07 2.36
N ALA A 666 -9.89 -9.24 1.56
CA ALA A 666 -10.52 -9.68 0.31
C ALA A 666 -9.53 -10.32 -0.70
N ASP A 667 -8.24 -10.00 -0.57
CA ASP A 667 -7.11 -10.48 -1.36
C ASP A 667 -6.22 -11.51 -0.63
N ALA A 668 -6.56 -11.91 0.61
CA ALA A 668 -5.77 -12.86 1.38
C ALA A 668 -5.89 -14.30 0.86
N ASN A 669 -4.74 -14.98 0.79
CA ASN A 669 -4.56 -16.42 0.57
C ASN A 669 -5.14 -16.98 -0.75
N TRP A 670 -5.34 -16.14 -1.77
CA TRP A 670 -5.74 -16.61 -3.09
C TRP A 670 -4.57 -17.25 -3.83
N SER A 671 -4.74 -18.49 -4.23
CA SER A 671 -3.89 -19.16 -5.23
C SER A 671 -4.49 -18.96 -6.62
N THR A 672 -3.66 -18.99 -7.67
CA THR A 672 -4.10 -18.71 -9.05
C THR A 672 -3.69 -19.84 -9.98
N VAL A 673 -4.62 -20.31 -10.82
CA VAL A 673 -4.36 -21.25 -11.93
C VAL A 673 -4.85 -20.65 -13.24
N ALA A 674 -4.06 -20.81 -14.31
CA ALA A 674 -4.45 -20.32 -15.63
C ALA A 674 -5.61 -21.16 -16.20
N THR A 675 -6.52 -20.51 -16.92
CA THR A 675 -7.57 -21.20 -17.68
C THR A 675 -7.01 -21.77 -18.98
N SER A 676 -7.69 -22.77 -19.51
CA SER A 676 -7.50 -23.31 -20.85
C SER A 676 -8.78 -23.11 -21.67
N LEU A 677 -8.62 -22.70 -22.93
CA LEU A 677 -9.70 -22.69 -23.91
C LEU A 677 -9.59 -23.97 -24.75
N PRO A 678 -10.67 -24.74 -24.93
CA PRO A 678 -10.70 -25.82 -25.90
C PRO A 678 -10.31 -25.29 -27.28
N LYS A 679 -9.34 -25.96 -27.92
CA LYS A 679 -8.70 -25.54 -29.19
C LYS A 679 -9.66 -25.38 -30.39
N ALA A 680 -10.97 -25.65 -30.22
CA ALA A 680 -11.92 -25.89 -31.29
C ALA A 680 -13.09 -24.88 -31.41
N ALA A 681 -13.27 -23.88 -30.55
CA ALA A 681 -14.40 -22.93 -30.73
C ALA A 681 -14.15 -21.52 -30.17
N ILE A 682 -14.53 -20.52 -30.97
CA ILE A 682 -14.48 -19.08 -30.69
C ILE A 682 -15.49 -18.66 -29.59
N ALA A 683 -16.35 -19.60 -29.14
CA ALA A 683 -17.35 -19.42 -28.09
C ALA A 683 -17.23 -20.46 -26.95
N ALA A 684 -16.07 -21.11 -26.79
CA ALA A 684 -15.88 -22.10 -25.73
C ALA A 684 -15.69 -21.44 -24.35
N GLU A 685 -16.36 -22.01 -23.34
CA GLU A 685 -16.20 -21.62 -21.93
C GLU A 685 -14.78 -21.96 -21.47
N ALA A 686 -14.13 -21.04 -20.75
CA ALA A 686 -12.81 -21.27 -20.20
C ALA A 686 -12.91 -22.27 -19.04
N THR A 687 -11.93 -23.18 -18.96
CA THR A 687 -11.89 -24.21 -17.92
C THR A 687 -10.56 -24.19 -17.19
N ALA A 688 -10.57 -24.50 -15.91
CA ALA A 688 -9.37 -24.65 -15.10
C ALA A 688 -9.54 -25.85 -14.16
N SER A 689 -8.44 -26.34 -13.61
CA SER A 689 -8.46 -27.36 -12.58
C SER A 689 -7.42 -26.99 -11.52
N TYR A 690 -7.80 -27.09 -10.24
CA TYR A 690 -6.88 -26.89 -9.13
C TYR A 690 -7.00 -28.06 -8.15
N SER A 691 -5.98 -28.21 -7.30
CA SER A 691 -5.96 -29.26 -6.29
C SER A 691 -5.81 -28.66 -4.89
N LEU A 692 -6.52 -29.24 -3.93
CA LEU A 692 -6.49 -28.85 -2.53
C LEU A 692 -6.38 -30.07 -1.63
N THR A 693 -5.72 -29.89 -0.49
CA THR A 693 -5.53 -30.94 0.52
C THR A 693 -6.02 -30.41 1.86
N PRO A 694 -7.20 -30.85 2.36
CA PRO A 694 -7.67 -30.50 3.70
C PRO A 694 -6.68 -30.95 4.78
N ALA A 695 -6.37 -30.04 5.71
CA ALA A 695 -5.42 -30.31 6.79
C ALA A 695 -6.04 -31.16 7.92
N GLU A 696 -7.35 -31.18 8.04
CA GLU A 696 -8.11 -31.89 9.08
C GLU A 696 -9.33 -32.56 8.46
N ASP A 697 -9.95 -33.51 9.18
CA ASP A 697 -11.27 -34.02 8.84
C ASP A 697 -12.36 -33.04 9.32
N GLY A 698 -13.51 -33.01 8.66
CA GLY A 698 -14.63 -32.13 9.00
C GLY A 698 -15.16 -31.34 7.80
N ASN A 699 -15.96 -30.32 8.07
CA ASN A 699 -16.52 -29.47 7.02
C ASN A 699 -15.50 -28.43 6.57
N HIS A 700 -15.41 -28.24 5.26
CA HIS A 700 -14.53 -27.31 4.58
C HIS A 700 -15.32 -26.49 3.56
N THR A 701 -14.82 -25.30 3.27
CA THR A 701 -15.37 -24.42 2.24
C THR A 701 -14.25 -23.94 1.34
N VAL A 702 -14.41 -24.12 0.03
CA VAL A 702 -13.50 -23.57 -0.97
C VAL A 702 -14.16 -22.41 -1.67
N GLN A 703 -13.45 -21.30 -1.74
CA GLN A 703 -13.86 -20.13 -2.50
C GLN A 703 -13.13 -20.10 -3.83
N THR A 704 -13.88 -19.87 -4.90
CA THR A 704 -13.36 -19.83 -6.27
C THR A 704 -13.89 -18.61 -6.99
N ARG A 705 -13.04 -17.91 -7.76
CA ARG A 705 -13.46 -16.78 -8.59
C ARG A 705 -12.65 -16.71 -9.88
N SER A 706 -13.24 -16.16 -10.93
CA SER A 706 -12.59 -15.99 -12.24
C SER A 706 -11.92 -14.62 -12.33
N VAL A 707 -10.80 -14.52 -13.04
CA VAL A 707 -10.08 -13.26 -13.32
C VAL A 707 -9.80 -13.16 -14.82
N ASP A 708 -10.11 -12.03 -15.44
CA ASP A 708 -9.88 -11.82 -16.87
C ASP A 708 -8.45 -11.32 -17.18
N ARG A 709 -8.22 -10.91 -18.43
CA ARG A 709 -6.92 -10.40 -18.90
C ARG A 709 -6.62 -8.99 -18.39
N ALA A 710 -7.64 -8.19 -18.06
CA ALA A 710 -7.50 -6.87 -17.47
C ALA A 710 -7.37 -6.91 -15.94
N ASP A 711 -7.30 -8.09 -15.33
CA ASP A 711 -7.33 -8.32 -13.88
C ASP A 711 -8.65 -7.85 -13.22
N ASN A 712 -9.77 -7.80 -13.95
CA ASN A 712 -11.06 -7.70 -13.29
C ASN A 712 -11.38 -9.03 -12.60
N VAL A 713 -11.84 -8.93 -11.36
CA VAL A 713 -12.10 -10.08 -10.49
C VAL A 713 -13.60 -10.32 -10.41
N GLY A 714 -14.05 -11.51 -10.81
CA GLY A 714 -15.45 -11.91 -10.75
C GLY A 714 -15.95 -12.23 -9.33
N PRO A 715 -17.27 -12.48 -9.18
CA PRO A 715 -17.86 -12.92 -7.93
C PRO A 715 -17.25 -14.23 -7.41
N ILE A 716 -17.30 -14.41 -6.09
CA ILE A 716 -16.86 -15.63 -5.41
C ILE A 716 -17.98 -16.67 -5.46
N ARG A 717 -17.63 -17.89 -5.85
CA ARG A 717 -18.43 -19.09 -5.67
C ARG A 717 -17.91 -19.92 -4.51
N ASP A 718 -18.78 -20.22 -3.55
CA ASP A 718 -18.48 -21.15 -2.47
C ASP A 718 -18.74 -22.59 -2.89
N TYR A 719 -17.86 -23.49 -2.44
CA TYR A 719 -17.97 -24.94 -2.63
C TYR A 719 -17.71 -25.64 -1.31
N GLY A 720 -18.78 -26.06 -0.65
CA GLY A 720 -18.71 -26.76 0.64
C GLY A 720 -18.49 -28.26 0.47
N PHE A 721 -17.76 -28.93 1.37
CA PHE A 721 -17.64 -30.39 1.43
C PHE A 721 -17.20 -30.89 2.80
N THR A 722 -17.44 -32.17 3.10
CA THR A 722 -16.99 -32.82 4.33
C THR A 722 -15.83 -33.77 4.03
N ALA A 723 -14.65 -33.50 4.59
CA ALA A 723 -13.49 -34.38 4.54
C ALA A 723 -13.57 -35.46 5.64
N GLY A 724 -13.36 -36.73 5.27
CA GLY A 724 -13.11 -37.82 6.23
C GLY A 724 -13.87 -39.11 5.90
N ASN A 725 -13.35 -40.23 6.39
CA ASN A 725 -14.00 -41.54 6.29
C ASN A 725 -15.07 -41.69 7.37
N ARG A 726 -16.27 -41.14 7.10
CA ARG A 726 -17.47 -41.36 7.91
C ARG A 726 -18.38 -42.40 7.25
N ASP A 727 -19.12 -43.14 8.07
CA ASP A 727 -20.23 -43.93 7.56
C ASP A 727 -21.44 -43.02 7.31
N TYR A 728 -21.49 -42.43 6.12
CA TYR A 728 -22.59 -41.57 5.68
C TYR A 728 -23.93 -42.33 5.55
N ASN A 729 -23.89 -43.67 5.57
CA ASN A 729 -25.05 -44.55 5.50
C ASN A 729 -25.39 -45.17 6.87
N ARG A 730 -24.78 -44.67 7.96
CA ARG A 730 -25.10 -45.14 9.32
C ARG A 730 -26.60 -45.02 9.59
N LYS A 731 -27.13 -45.95 10.39
CA LYS A 731 -28.51 -45.84 10.86
C LYS A 731 -28.69 -44.53 11.66
N GLN A 732 -29.78 -43.82 11.38
CA GLN A 732 -30.17 -42.62 12.10
C GLN A 732 -30.69 -42.95 13.50
N LYS A 733 -30.32 -42.11 14.46
CA LYS A 733 -30.86 -42.14 15.83
C LYS A 733 -32.12 -41.29 15.96
N ILE A 734 -32.34 -40.36 15.04
CA ILE A 734 -33.50 -39.50 14.97
C ILE A 734 -34.13 -39.73 13.60
N ASP A 735 -35.37 -40.19 13.61
CA ASP A 735 -36.17 -40.38 12.41
C ASP A 735 -37.64 -40.10 12.75
N ILE A 736 -38.05 -38.86 12.52
CA ILE A 736 -39.44 -38.42 12.71
C ILE A 736 -40.06 -38.24 11.33
N LYS A 737 -40.94 -39.15 10.94
CA LYS A 737 -41.73 -38.98 9.71
C LYS A 737 -42.69 -37.80 9.87
N LEU A 738 -42.62 -36.83 8.96
CA LEU A 738 -43.41 -35.60 9.01
C LEU A 738 -44.65 -35.68 8.10
N PRO A 739 -45.75 -34.99 8.44
CA PRO A 739 -46.86 -34.75 7.53
C PRO A 739 -46.50 -33.71 6.46
N ASP A 740 -47.31 -33.61 5.41
CA ASP A 740 -47.18 -32.54 4.41
C ASP A 740 -47.49 -31.15 5.01
N ASN A 741 -46.82 -30.12 4.49
CA ASN A 741 -46.95 -28.74 4.95
C ASN A 741 -48.26 -28.13 4.46
N ASP A 742 -49.07 -27.61 5.38
CA ASP A 742 -50.31 -26.88 5.11
C ASP A 742 -50.09 -25.37 5.33
N PHE A 743 -49.46 -24.70 4.35
CA PHE A 743 -49.22 -23.25 4.40
C PHE A 743 -50.51 -22.41 4.43
N SER A 744 -51.67 -23.01 4.19
CA SER A 744 -52.98 -22.36 4.32
C SER A 744 -53.53 -22.37 5.75
N SER A 745 -52.94 -23.17 6.64
CA SER A 745 -53.33 -23.24 8.04
C SER A 745 -53.17 -21.86 8.71
N PRO A 746 -54.18 -21.35 9.44
CA PRO A 746 -54.08 -20.08 10.13
C PRO A 746 -53.10 -20.16 11.30
N GLN A 747 -52.38 -19.06 11.56
CA GLN A 747 -51.55 -18.93 12.76
C GLN A 747 -52.43 -19.14 14.02
N PRO A 748 -52.01 -20.00 14.97
CA PRO A 748 -52.76 -20.20 16.20
C PRO A 748 -52.95 -18.91 16.99
N ASP A 749 -54.09 -18.79 17.67
CA ASP A 749 -54.37 -17.63 18.53
C ASP A 749 -53.33 -17.57 19.66
N PRO A 750 -52.62 -16.43 19.80
CA PRO A 750 -51.69 -16.24 20.90
C PRO A 750 -52.38 -16.19 22.28
N THR A 751 -53.71 -16.00 22.35
CA THR A 751 -54.42 -16.05 23.63
C THR A 751 -54.22 -17.40 24.31
N ASP A 752 -53.89 -17.31 25.59
CA ASP A 752 -53.64 -18.46 26.43
C ASP A 752 -54.67 -18.52 27.54
N PRO A 753 -55.01 -19.73 28.02
CA PRO A 753 -55.90 -19.87 29.14
C PRO A 753 -55.28 -19.22 30.39
N PRO A 754 -56.12 -18.72 31.32
CA PRO A 754 -55.67 -18.16 32.59
C PRO A 754 -54.75 -19.14 33.34
N GLN A 755 -53.61 -18.63 33.80
CA GLN A 755 -52.57 -19.42 34.46
C GLN A 755 -52.52 -19.10 35.95
N PRO A 756 -52.02 -20.01 36.80
CA PRO A 756 -51.80 -19.73 38.21
C PRO A 756 -50.96 -18.47 38.39
N ALA A 757 -51.47 -17.52 39.18
CA ALA A 757 -50.71 -16.35 39.57
C ALA A 757 -49.44 -16.80 40.32
N LEU A 758 -48.25 -16.46 39.77
CA LEU A 758 -46.94 -16.94 40.25
C LEU A 758 -46.68 -16.55 41.72
N GLY A 759 -45.75 -17.23 42.40
CA GLY A 759 -45.52 -16.99 43.84
C GLY A 759 -45.14 -15.55 44.26
N GLN A 760 -44.82 -14.66 43.32
CA GLN A 760 -44.44 -13.27 43.61
C GLN A 760 -45.60 -12.41 44.15
N TRP A 761 -46.85 -12.57 43.68
CA TRP A 761 -47.98 -11.81 44.26
C TRP A 761 -48.16 -12.06 45.76
N LYS A 762 -47.80 -13.26 46.24
CA LYS A 762 -47.87 -13.64 47.67
C LYS A 762 -46.83 -12.95 48.55
N GLN A 763 -45.80 -12.33 47.97
CA GLN A 763 -44.70 -11.71 48.71
C GLN A 763 -45.10 -10.41 49.45
N GLY A 764 -46.31 -9.88 49.20
CA GLY A 764 -46.87 -8.71 49.87
C GLY A 764 -47.68 -8.97 51.16
N SER A 765 -47.95 -10.24 51.51
CA SER A 765 -48.72 -10.63 52.71
C SER A 765 -47.94 -10.40 54.01
N GLN A 766 -47.89 -9.16 54.49
CA GLN A 766 -47.27 -8.86 55.79
C GLN A 766 -48.33 -8.71 56.88
N ALA A 767 -48.24 -9.56 57.90
CA ALA A 767 -49.04 -9.40 59.11
C ALA A 767 -48.60 -8.12 59.84
N ARG A 768 -49.53 -7.21 60.10
CA ARG A 768 -49.27 -6.01 60.90
C ARG A 768 -49.69 -6.27 62.34
N VAL A 769 -48.77 -6.04 63.26
CA VAL A 769 -49.01 -6.15 64.70
C VAL A 769 -48.81 -4.77 65.32
N PHE A 770 -49.77 -4.32 66.11
CA PHE A 770 -49.64 -3.09 66.89
C PHE A 770 -50.23 -3.26 68.29
N LYS A 771 -49.92 -2.32 69.18
CA LYS A 771 -50.43 -2.29 70.55
C LYS A 771 -51.19 -1.00 70.77
N THR A 772 -52.32 -1.07 71.47
CA THR A 772 -53.15 0.08 71.82
C THR A 772 -53.26 0.17 73.34
N GLY A 773 -52.81 1.28 73.93
CA GLY A 773 -52.79 1.47 75.39
C GLY A 773 -51.99 0.42 76.19
N ASP A 774 -52.12 0.46 77.51
CA ASP A 774 -51.49 -0.48 78.44
C ASP A 774 -52.20 -1.85 78.41
N GLY A 775 -51.90 -2.69 77.40
CA GLY A 775 -52.17 -4.14 77.49
C GLY A 775 -52.78 -4.86 76.28
N ILE A 776 -53.19 -4.17 75.20
CA ILE A 776 -53.81 -4.83 74.03
C ILE A 776 -52.82 -5.01 72.87
N ARG A 777 -52.91 -6.15 72.18
CA ARG A 777 -52.20 -6.48 70.94
C ARG A 777 -53.23 -6.79 69.85
N VAL A 778 -53.15 -6.07 68.74
CA VAL A 778 -53.98 -6.32 67.55
C VAL A 778 -53.09 -6.81 66.41
N THR A 779 -53.56 -7.80 65.67
CA THR A 779 -52.89 -8.37 64.51
C THR A 779 -53.84 -8.43 63.32
N VAL A 780 -53.46 -7.83 62.19
CA VAL A 780 -54.15 -7.94 60.90
C VAL A 780 -53.28 -8.74 59.95
N THR A 781 -53.80 -9.84 59.40
CA THR A 781 -53.04 -10.79 58.56
C THR A 781 -53.80 -11.09 57.27
N PRO A 782 -53.36 -10.53 56.13
CA PRO A 782 -53.73 -11.01 54.80
C PRO A 782 -52.99 -12.32 54.52
N LYS A 783 -53.70 -13.45 54.47
CA LYS A 783 -53.11 -14.75 54.13
C LYS A 783 -52.83 -14.78 52.62
N GLY A 784 -51.82 -15.52 52.17
CA GLY A 784 -51.52 -15.63 50.72
C GLY A 784 -52.41 -16.61 49.95
N HIS A 785 -53.50 -17.08 50.55
CA HIS A 785 -54.47 -18.03 49.98
C HIS A 785 -55.80 -17.97 50.75
N ALA A 786 -56.88 -18.39 50.10
CA ALA A 786 -58.19 -18.53 50.72
C ALA A 786 -58.36 -19.94 51.31
N SER A 787 -59.04 -20.05 52.45
CA SER A 787 -59.37 -21.34 53.05
C SER A 787 -60.49 -22.04 52.27
N LYS A 788 -60.32 -23.33 51.95
CA LYS A 788 -61.38 -24.15 51.30
C LYS A 788 -62.70 -24.13 52.10
N GLU A 789 -62.64 -23.97 53.41
CA GLU A 789 -63.82 -23.86 54.28
C GLU A 789 -64.48 -22.48 54.16
N PHE A 790 -63.69 -21.42 54.23
CA PHE A 790 -64.19 -20.04 54.19
C PHE A 790 -64.80 -19.69 52.85
N THR A 791 -64.20 -20.13 51.75
CA THR A 791 -64.72 -19.89 50.38
C THR A 791 -66.09 -20.54 50.16
N LYS A 792 -66.30 -21.77 50.66
CA LYS A 792 -67.60 -22.44 50.60
C LYS A 792 -68.66 -21.70 51.41
N LYS A 793 -68.26 -21.13 52.55
CA LYS A 793 -69.16 -20.38 53.41
C LYS A 793 -69.55 -19.03 52.81
N ALA A 794 -68.58 -18.27 52.31
CA ALA A 794 -68.81 -17.01 51.61
C ALA A 794 -69.72 -17.18 50.38
N ALA A 795 -69.54 -18.26 49.62
CA ALA A 795 -70.36 -18.55 48.45
C ALA A 795 -71.85 -18.75 48.75
N LYS A 796 -72.20 -19.32 49.91
CA LYS A 796 -73.60 -19.45 50.33
C LYS A 796 -74.27 -18.08 50.50
N GLU A 797 -73.56 -17.15 51.13
CA GLU A 797 -74.05 -15.80 51.40
C GLU A 797 -74.10 -14.94 50.12
N ARG A 798 -73.10 -15.08 49.22
CA ARG A 798 -73.09 -14.43 47.91
C ARG A 798 -74.31 -14.76 47.05
N ASN A 799 -74.70 -16.04 47.01
CA ASN A 799 -75.83 -16.49 46.18
C ASN A 799 -77.16 -15.86 46.61
N ILE A 800 -77.29 -15.46 47.88
CA ILE A 800 -78.48 -14.79 48.40
C ILE A 800 -78.55 -13.33 47.90
N ARG A 801 -77.41 -12.70 47.58
CA ARG A 801 -77.29 -11.26 47.27
C ARG A 801 -76.76 -10.93 45.86
N ALA A 802 -76.77 -11.91 44.95
CA ALA A 802 -76.10 -11.80 43.64
C ALA A 802 -76.64 -10.70 42.69
N GLY A 803 -77.90 -10.25 42.86
CA GLY A 803 -78.56 -9.32 41.94
C GLY A 803 -78.46 -7.82 42.28
N SER A 804 -77.71 -7.43 43.32
CA SER A 804 -77.78 -6.07 43.88
C SER A 804 -76.46 -5.30 43.93
N ARG A 805 -75.33 -5.83 43.44
CA ARG A 805 -73.99 -5.24 43.63
C ARG A 805 -73.32 -4.85 42.30
N PRO A 806 -72.33 -3.93 42.31
CA PRO A 806 -71.47 -3.64 41.15
C PRO A 806 -70.79 -4.89 40.60
N ASP A 807 -70.76 -5.01 39.27
CA ASP A 807 -70.15 -6.14 38.59
C ASP A 807 -68.62 -6.18 38.79
N PRO A 808 -68.03 -7.38 38.88
CA PRO A 808 -66.57 -7.54 38.86
C PRO A 808 -65.96 -6.96 37.58
N VAL A 809 -64.76 -6.37 37.68
CA VAL A 809 -64.06 -5.80 36.50
C VAL A 809 -63.61 -6.89 35.51
N VAL A 810 -63.45 -8.13 35.99
CA VAL A 810 -63.25 -9.31 35.15
C VAL A 810 -64.54 -10.13 35.14
N THR A 811 -65.16 -10.23 33.96
CA THR A 811 -66.47 -10.89 33.77
C THR A 811 -66.36 -12.35 33.32
N ASP A 812 -65.15 -12.83 33.05
CA ASP A 812 -64.94 -14.21 32.61
C ASP A 812 -65.21 -15.22 33.73
N ALA A 813 -65.74 -16.38 33.35
CA ALA A 813 -66.16 -17.44 34.27
C ALA A 813 -65.06 -17.93 35.23
N TRP A 814 -63.79 -17.83 34.83
CA TRP A 814 -62.63 -18.27 35.63
C TRP A 814 -62.26 -17.31 36.77
N CYS A 815 -62.73 -16.07 36.73
CA CYS A 815 -62.44 -15.01 37.71
C CYS A 815 -63.71 -14.52 38.43
N GLN A 816 -64.72 -15.37 38.56
CA GLN A 816 -65.94 -14.94 39.25
C GLN A 816 -65.81 -15.08 40.76
N PRO A 817 -66.24 -14.08 41.55
CA PRO A 817 -66.26 -14.19 43.01
C PRO A 817 -67.16 -15.31 43.51
N THR A 818 -68.15 -15.75 42.72
CA THR A 818 -69.03 -16.89 43.04
C THR A 818 -68.32 -18.24 43.08
N LEU A 819 -67.08 -18.34 42.56
CA LEU A 819 -66.28 -19.55 42.63
C LEU A 819 -66.02 -19.94 44.10
N SER A 820 -65.97 -21.23 44.40
CA SER A 820 -65.70 -21.74 45.76
C SER A 820 -65.00 -23.09 45.76
N GLY A 821 -64.41 -23.48 46.89
CA GLY A 821 -63.71 -24.75 47.01
C GLY A 821 -62.53 -24.86 46.05
N GLU A 822 -62.44 -25.93 45.26
CA GLU A 822 -61.33 -26.14 44.32
C GLU A 822 -61.48 -25.35 43.00
N ALA A 823 -62.68 -24.84 42.71
CA ALA A 823 -62.93 -24.01 41.55
C ALA A 823 -62.41 -22.57 41.75
N GLN A 824 -62.27 -22.12 42.99
CA GLN A 824 -61.74 -20.79 43.30
C GLN A 824 -60.21 -20.81 43.31
N LYS A 825 -59.61 -20.44 42.17
CA LYS A 825 -58.16 -20.39 41.97
C LYS A 825 -57.73 -18.95 41.73
N SER A 826 -56.61 -18.55 42.34
CA SER A 826 -55.95 -17.28 41.97
C SER A 826 -55.26 -17.46 40.62
N LEU A 827 -55.82 -16.82 39.59
CA LEU A 827 -55.42 -16.98 38.20
C LEU A 827 -55.18 -15.60 37.57
N MET A 828 -54.40 -15.56 36.49
CA MET A 828 -54.17 -14.36 35.70
C MET A 828 -54.02 -14.68 34.22
N THR A 829 -54.34 -13.69 33.40
CA THR A 829 -53.98 -13.56 31.98
C THR A 829 -53.01 -12.39 31.85
N ARG A 830 -52.64 -12.01 30.61
CA ARG A 830 -51.75 -10.87 30.37
C ARG A 830 -52.36 -9.52 30.77
N THR A 831 -53.68 -9.41 30.91
CA THR A 831 -54.37 -8.15 31.22
C THR A 831 -55.37 -8.24 32.36
N GLU A 832 -55.65 -9.42 32.88
CA GLU A 832 -56.66 -9.62 33.92
C GLU A 832 -56.14 -10.57 35.01
N ALA A 833 -56.42 -10.27 36.28
CA ALA A 833 -56.07 -11.13 37.40
C ALA A 833 -57.21 -11.22 38.41
N CYS A 834 -57.42 -12.43 38.92
CA CYS A 834 -58.20 -12.73 40.11
C CYS A 834 -57.29 -13.30 41.18
N VAL A 835 -57.23 -12.67 42.34
CA VAL A 835 -56.58 -13.27 43.51
C VAL A 835 -57.55 -13.39 44.66
N PHE A 836 -57.58 -14.59 45.26
CA PHE A 836 -58.45 -14.91 46.38
C PHE A 836 -57.62 -15.20 47.62
N PHE A 837 -57.99 -14.59 48.74
CA PHE A 837 -57.30 -14.81 49.99
C PHE A 837 -58.13 -14.49 51.24
N ASP A 838 -57.70 -15.01 52.39
CA ASP A 838 -58.34 -14.69 53.68
C ASP A 838 -57.69 -13.44 54.31
N LEU A 839 -58.50 -12.51 54.82
CA LEU A 839 -58.07 -11.43 55.71
C LEU A 839 -58.48 -11.80 57.15
N GLN A 840 -57.53 -11.81 58.08
CA GLN A 840 -57.79 -12.14 59.48
C GLN A 840 -57.42 -10.98 60.40
N LEU A 841 -58.37 -10.55 61.23
CA LEU A 841 -58.18 -9.66 62.37
C LEU A 841 -58.15 -10.49 63.65
N THR A 842 -57.23 -10.20 64.54
CA THR A 842 -57.17 -10.80 65.87
C THR A 842 -56.81 -9.74 66.91
N MET A 843 -57.58 -9.66 67.99
CA MET A 843 -57.35 -8.78 69.12
C MET A 843 -57.11 -9.62 70.38
N GLU A 844 -56.03 -9.32 71.11
CA GLU A 844 -55.65 -9.99 72.35
C GLU A 844 -55.42 -8.95 73.44
N ALA A 845 -56.16 -9.03 74.55
CA ALA A 845 -56.02 -8.15 75.70
C ALA A 845 -55.33 -8.87 76.88
N LYS A 846 -54.24 -8.29 77.40
CA LYS A 846 -53.64 -8.69 78.69
C LYS A 846 -54.29 -7.86 79.80
N LEU A 847 -55.02 -8.54 80.69
CA LEU A 847 -55.72 -7.90 81.81
C LEU A 847 -54.79 -7.74 83.02
N GLN A 848 -55.12 -6.80 83.91
CA GLN A 848 -54.47 -6.65 85.23
C GLN A 848 -54.70 -7.89 86.11
N ASP A 849 -53.89 -8.04 87.16
CA ASP A 849 -53.85 -9.22 88.04
C ASP A 849 -55.24 -9.69 88.50
N GLY A 850 -55.63 -10.91 88.09
CA GLY A 850 -56.86 -11.59 88.53
C GLY A 850 -57.88 -11.99 87.45
N PHE A 851 -57.69 -11.60 86.17
CA PHE A 851 -58.62 -11.94 85.07
C PHE A 851 -57.93 -12.72 83.92
N PRO A 852 -58.63 -13.67 83.24
CA PRO A 852 -58.06 -14.43 82.11
C PRO A 852 -57.96 -13.56 80.84
N PRO A 853 -56.90 -13.72 80.01
CA PRO A 853 -56.73 -12.93 78.78
C PRO A 853 -57.87 -13.16 77.79
N THR A 854 -58.40 -12.07 77.22
CA THR A 854 -59.50 -12.12 76.24
C THR A 854 -58.95 -12.04 74.83
N LYS A 855 -59.48 -12.88 73.92
CA LYS A 855 -59.11 -12.92 72.51
C LYS A 855 -60.34 -12.89 71.62
N TYR A 856 -60.37 -11.96 70.68
CA TYR A 856 -61.37 -11.88 69.62
C TYR A 856 -60.72 -12.01 68.25
N ARG A 857 -61.49 -12.49 67.27
CA ARG A 857 -61.10 -12.77 65.91
C ARG A 857 -62.27 -12.49 64.97
N ALA A 858 -61.93 -11.84 63.86
CA ALA A 858 -62.81 -11.74 62.71
C ALA A 858 -62.04 -12.11 61.45
N ASN A 859 -62.66 -12.88 60.55
CA ASN A 859 -62.06 -13.27 59.28
C ASN A 859 -63.00 -12.90 58.14
N TRP A 860 -62.40 -12.48 57.03
CA TRP A 860 -63.07 -12.27 55.76
C TRP A 860 -62.40 -13.11 54.69
N GLU A 861 -63.19 -13.59 53.74
CA GLU A 861 -62.67 -14.02 52.45
C GLU A 861 -62.70 -12.79 51.52
N VAL A 862 -61.59 -12.56 50.83
CA VAL A 862 -61.37 -11.42 49.95
C VAL A 862 -61.14 -11.92 48.53
N ALA A 863 -61.91 -11.37 47.59
CA ALA A 863 -61.64 -11.48 46.16
C ALA A 863 -61.13 -10.12 45.68
N PHE A 864 -59.92 -10.09 45.09
CA PHE A 864 -59.34 -8.88 44.52
C PHE A 864 -59.05 -9.08 43.04
N GLN A 865 -59.51 -8.15 42.22
CA GLN A 865 -59.36 -8.19 40.77
C GLN A 865 -58.60 -6.97 40.27
N VAL A 866 -57.75 -7.20 39.27
CA VAL A 866 -57.05 -6.14 38.53
C VAL A 866 -57.26 -6.39 37.04
N LYS A 867 -57.66 -5.34 36.32
CA LYS A 867 -57.80 -5.35 34.87
C LYS A 867 -57.05 -4.18 34.25
N THR A 868 -56.14 -4.48 33.32
CA THR A 868 -55.36 -3.50 32.57
C THR A 868 -55.83 -3.40 31.12
N ASP A 869 -55.36 -2.38 30.41
CA ASP A 869 -55.62 -2.17 29.00
C ASP A 869 -54.32 -2.27 28.18
N VAL A 870 -54.25 -3.24 27.28
CA VAL A 870 -53.09 -3.45 26.41
C VAL A 870 -52.87 -2.30 25.41
N HIS A 871 -53.88 -1.45 25.20
CA HIS A 871 -53.81 -0.27 24.33
C HIS A 871 -54.17 1.04 25.06
N GLY A 872 -54.01 1.06 26.39
CA GLY A 872 -54.32 2.24 27.18
C GLY A 872 -53.69 2.23 28.57
N GLY A 873 -53.81 3.36 29.26
CA GLY A 873 -53.29 3.51 30.62
C GLY A 873 -54.28 3.09 31.71
N ALA A 874 -55.43 2.49 31.38
CA ALA A 874 -56.45 2.18 32.37
C ALA A 874 -56.05 0.96 33.22
N ILE A 875 -56.14 1.11 34.55
CA ILE A 875 -55.90 0.05 35.52
C ILE A 875 -57.08 0.05 36.49
N LYS A 876 -57.99 -0.90 36.32
CA LYS A 876 -59.20 -1.03 37.12
C LYS A 876 -58.98 -2.03 38.24
N THR A 877 -59.40 -1.68 39.45
CA THR A 877 -59.39 -2.58 40.60
C THR A 877 -60.79 -2.79 41.14
N TRP A 878 -61.05 -4.02 41.58
CA TRP A 878 -62.31 -4.40 42.22
C TRP A 878 -62.01 -5.29 43.41
N VAL A 879 -62.73 -5.11 44.50
CA VAL A 879 -62.59 -5.91 45.71
C VAL A 879 -63.95 -6.35 46.23
N GLU A 880 -64.03 -7.57 46.74
CA GLU A 880 -65.17 -8.07 47.51
C GLU A 880 -64.68 -8.62 48.84
N ILE A 881 -65.38 -8.27 49.91
CA ILE A 881 -65.03 -8.61 51.28
C ILE A 881 -66.23 -9.32 51.92
N ASN A 882 -66.06 -10.60 52.24
CA ASN A 882 -67.11 -11.44 52.80
C ASN A 882 -66.78 -11.89 54.23
N PRO A 883 -67.55 -11.52 55.25
CA PRO A 883 -67.34 -12.00 56.61
C PRO A 883 -67.61 -13.51 56.70
N VAL A 884 -66.64 -14.26 57.21
CA VAL A 884 -66.72 -15.73 57.35
C VAL A 884 -66.53 -16.19 58.79
N TYR A 885 -66.07 -15.32 59.70
CA TYR A 885 -65.97 -15.60 61.13
C TYR A 885 -65.98 -14.28 61.90
N ASN A 886 -66.71 -14.19 63.01
CA ASN A 886 -66.63 -13.04 63.91
C ASN A 886 -67.06 -13.42 65.33
N ASP A 887 -66.15 -13.42 66.31
CA ASP A 887 -66.47 -13.67 67.73
C ASP A 887 -66.29 -12.44 68.63
N PHE A 888 -66.17 -11.24 68.04
CA PHE A 888 -66.27 -10.00 68.80
C PHE A 888 -67.64 -9.89 69.51
N PRO A 889 -67.76 -9.10 70.60
CA PRO A 889 -69.06 -8.85 71.24
C PRO A 889 -70.11 -8.32 70.26
N GLY A 890 -71.39 -8.58 70.54
CA GLY A 890 -72.54 -8.33 69.64
C GLY A 890 -72.88 -6.86 69.33
N ASP A 891 -71.90 -5.96 69.40
CA ASP A 891 -72.02 -4.55 69.03
C ASP A 891 -72.19 -4.38 67.53
N GLU A 892 -73.02 -3.41 67.11
CA GLU A 892 -73.32 -3.14 65.69
C GLU A 892 -72.07 -2.79 64.86
N ARG A 893 -71.08 -2.12 65.46
CA ARG A 893 -69.82 -1.69 64.82
C ARG A 893 -68.61 -2.38 65.43
N ALA A 894 -68.68 -3.70 65.58
CA ALA A 894 -67.65 -4.48 66.25
C ALA A 894 -66.32 -4.50 65.48
N VAL A 895 -66.38 -4.51 64.15
CA VAL A 895 -65.23 -4.26 63.29
C VAL A 895 -65.59 -3.19 62.28
N VAL A 896 -64.73 -2.17 62.13
CA VAL A 896 -64.93 -1.06 61.19
C VAL A 896 -63.68 -0.91 60.33
N MET A 897 -63.86 -0.97 59.00
CA MET A 897 -62.81 -0.73 57.99
C MET A 897 -63.10 0.50 57.12
N GLY A 898 -64.14 1.29 57.46
CA GLY A 898 -64.53 2.49 56.72
C GLY A 898 -65.80 3.11 57.32
N ASP A 899 -66.81 3.39 56.49
CA ASP A 899 -68.15 3.79 56.94
C ASP A 899 -68.18 5.15 57.69
N GLY A 900 -67.58 6.18 57.08
CA GLY A 900 -67.60 7.56 57.59
C GLY A 900 -66.78 7.81 58.86
N ASN A 901 -66.15 6.79 59.45
CA ASN A 901 -65.25 6.96 60.58
C ASN A 901 -63.87 7.45 60.09
N PRO A 902 -63.37 8.63 60.53
CA PRO A 902 -62.10 9.20 60.04
C PRO A 902 -60.85 8.39 60.41
N ASN A 903 -60.97 7.45 61.35
CA ASN A 903 -59.86 6.60 61.81
C ASN A 903 -59.87 5.19 61.17
N ALA A 904 -60.88 4.86 60.35
CA ALA A 904 -60.96 3.63 59.57
C ALA A 904 -60.91 3.95 58.07
N SER A 905 -60.27 3.10 57.28
CA SER A 905 -60.19 3.30 55.83
C SER A 905 -59.92 1.99 55.10
N PHE A 906 -60.37 1.90 53.86
CA PHE A 906 -60.06 0.80 52.97
C PHE A 906 -59.93 1.37 51.56
N ASP A 907 -58.69 1.51 51.10
CA ASP A 907 -58.35 2.22 49.88
C ASP A 907 -57.57 1.32 48.94
N SER A 908 -57.77 1.51 47.65
CA SER A 908 -56.92 0.93 46.65
C SER A 908 -55.55 1.63 46.70
N LYS A 909 -54.49 0.90 46.37
CA LYS A 909 -53.11 1.39 46.42
C LYS A 909 -52.35 1.03 45.13
N CYS A 910 -51.75 2.04 44.51
CA CYS A 910 -50.85 1.90 43.37
C CYS A 910 -49.49 2.45 43.80
N VAL A 911 -48.44 1.63 43.81
CA VAL A 911 -47.09 2.07 44.20
C VAL A 911 -46.17 2.03 43.00
N GLY A 912 -45.64 3.18 42.64
CA GLY A 912 -44.74 3.34 41.50
C GLY A 912 -44.86 4.73 40.91
N ALA A 913 -43.83 5.14 40.17
CA ALA A 913 -43.80 6.47 39.57
C ALA A 913 -44.86 6.65 38.47
N GLY A 914 -45.29 5.56 37.83
CA GLY A 914 -46.36 5.55 36.82
C GLY A 914 -47.78 5.81 37.33
N CYS A 915 -48.02 5.79 38.64
CA CYS A 915 -49.38 5.93 39.18
C CYS A 915 -49.86 7.40 39.12
N ASP A 916 -51.09 7.65 38.65
CA ASP A 916 -51.73 8.99 38.74
C ASP A 916 -52.02 9.42 40.18
N SER A 917 -52.27 8.46 41.07
CA SER A 917 -52.32 8.64 42.52
C SER A 917 -51.76 7.40 43.22
N GLN A 918 -51.07 7.60 44.34
CA GLN A 918 -50.53 6.48 45.12
C GLN A 918 -51.63 5.74 45.91
N ARG A 919 -52.76 6.40 46.18
CA ARG A 919 -53.88 5.88 46.97
C ARG A 919 -55.19 6.48 46.48
N LYS A 920 -56.23 5.66 46.34
CA LYS A 920 -57.58 6.11 45.97
C LYS A 920 -58.60 5.34 46.78
N SER A 921 -59.64 6.01 47.27
CA SER A 921 -60.74 5.31 47.92
C SER A 921 -61.48 4.44 46.92
N PHE A 922 -61.93 3.29 47.39
CA PHE A 922 -62.89 2.48 46.65
C PHE A 922 -64.28 3.12 46.79
N ASP A 923 -65.05 3.07 45.71
CA ASP A 923 -66.48 3.33 45.73
C ASP A 923 -67.19 2.04 46.16
N PHE A 924 -67.64 1.98 47.41
CA PHE A 924 -68.21 0.77 48.02
C PHE A 924 -69.72 0.70 47.88
N PHE A 925 -70.19 -0.48 47.49
CA PHE A 925 -71.56 -0.94 47.69
C PHE A 925 -71.61 -1.86 48.92
N GLY A 926 -72.43 -1.49 49.91
CA GLY A 926 -72.42 -2.05 51.26
C GLY A 926 -71.57 -1.20 52.21
N ASP A 927 -71.90 -1.19 53.51
CA ASP A 927 -71.06 -0.53 54.50
C ASP A 927 -69.83 -1.39 54.86
N LEU A 928 -68.84 -0.77 55.50
CA LEU A 928 -67.59 -1.41 55.92
C LEU A 928 -67.53 -1.59 57.44
N SER A 929 -68.68 -1.80 58.05
CA SER A 929 -68.80 -2.14 59.47
C SER A 929 -69.42 -3.52 59.58
N TRP A 930 -69.06 -4.31 60.59
CA TRP A 930 -69.68 -5.62 60.80
C TRP A 930 -70.04 -5.80 62.25
N LYS A 931 -71.29 -6.25 62.48
CA LYS A 931 -71.76 -6.61 63.80
C LYS A 931 -71.01 -7.83 64.34
N GLY A 932 -70.67 -7.79 65.61
CA GLY A 932 -70.03 -8.93 66.28
C GLY A 932 -71.01 -10.06 66.63
N GLY A 933 -70.47 -11.15 67.15
CA GLY A 933 -71.21 -12.33 67.58
C GLY A 933 -71.39 -13.39 66.50
N GLY A 934 -71.72 -14.61 66.95
CA GLY A 934 -72.00 -15.77 66.07
C GLY A 934 -70.79 -16.67 65.78
N GLY A 935 -69.56 -16.19 66.00
CA GLY A 935 -68.33 -16.99 65.94
C GLY A 935 -68.14 -17.67 64.59
N ALA A 936 -68.20 -19.01 64.58
CA ALA A 936 -68.11 -19.83 63.37
C ALA A 936 -69.29 -19.64 62.40
N SER A 937 -70.31 -18.84 62.73
CA SER A 937 -71.40 -18.37 61.86
C SER A 937 -71.73 -16.92 62.24
N PRO A 938 -71.06 -15.90 61.65
CA PRO A 938 -71.23 -14.52 62.08
C PRO A 938 -72.69 -14.08 61.94
N VAL A 939 -73.18 -13.30 62.90
CA VAL A 939 -74.58 -12.81 62.92
C VAL A 939 -74.83 -11.85 61.75
N ASP A 940 -73.80 -11.09 61.37
CA ASP A 940 -73.81 -10.23 60.22
C ASP A 940 -72.98 -10.83 59.08
N THR A 941 -73.67 -11.17 58.01
CA THR A 941 -73.11 -11.80 56.81
C THR A 941 -73.12 -10.88 55.60
N HIS A 942 -73.36 -9.57 55.79
CA HIS A 942 -73.37 -8.68 54.64
C HIS A 942 -71.97 -8.53 54.04
N MET A 943 -71.96 -8.40 52.72
CA MET A 943 -70.77 -8.28 51.90
C MET A 943 -70.61 -6.83 51.46
N ALA A 944 -69.36 -6.39 51.36
CA ALA A 944 -68.99 -5.12 50.76
C ALA A 944 -68.22 -5.35 49.46
N THR A 945 -68.55 -4.61 48.40
CA THR A 945 -67.84 -4.62 47.12
C THR A 945 -67.40 -3.22 46.74
N GLY A 946 -66.14 -3.05 46.35
CA GLY A 946 -65.57 -1.74 46.02
C GLY A 946 -64.92 -1.71 44.64
N THR A 947 -65.08 -0.60 43.91
CA THR A 947 -64.36 -0.33 42.65
C THR A 947 -63.44 0.88 42.76
N SER A 948 -62.26 0.82 42.17
CA SER A 948 -61.36 1.98 42.06
C SER A 948 -60.57 1.93 40.74
N ASP A 949 -60.45 3.06 40.08
CA ASP A 949 -59.78 3.16 38.78
C ASP A 949 -58.52 4.03 38.88
N TYR A 950 -57.40 3.50 38.40
CA TYR A 950 -56.16 4.24 38.16
C TYR A 950 -55.96 4.49 36.68
N LYS A 951 -55.19 5.53 36.41
CA LYS A 951 -54.65 5.79 35.10
C LYS A 951 -53.13 5.87 35.21
N TRP A 952 -52.43 5.17 34.33
CA TRP A 952 -51.01 5.38 34.14
C TRP A 952 -50.77 6.83 33.67
N ASN A 953 -49.92 7.55 34.38
CA ASN A 953 -49.64 8.96 34.14
C ASN A 953 -48.69 9.20 32.95
N GLY A 954 -48.22 8.12 32.29
CA GLY A 954 -47.29 8.17 31.17
C GLY A 954 -45.81 8.20 31.58
N GLN A 955 -45.48 8.15 32.87
CA GLN A 955 -44.10 8.09 33.34
C GLN A 955 -43.49 6.72 33.00
N VAL A 956 -42.23 6.74 32.57
CA VAL A 956 -41.36 5.58 32.32
C VAL A 956 -40.08 5.77 33.11
N ASP A 957 -39.27 4.72 33.26
CA ASP A 957 -38.07 4.75 34.11
C ASP A 957 -37.01 5.74 33.58
N ASN A 958 -36.90 5.91 32.25
CA ASN A 958 -36.03 6.89 31.62
C ASN A 958 -36.60 7.37 30.27
N ALA A 959 -37.30 8.50 30.28
CA ALA A 959 -38.02 9.00 29.10
C ALA A 959 -37.14 9.36 27.88
N SER A 960 -35.84 9.65 28.09
CA SER A 960 -34.89 9.93 27.00
C SER A 960 -34.14 8.69 26.51
N GLY A 961 -34.21 7.58 27.24
CA GLY A 961 -33.63 6.31 26.82
C GLY A 961 -34.45 5.63 25.73
N THR A 962 -33.93 4.57 25.15
CA THR A 962 -34.57 3.88 23.99
C THR A 962 -34.83 2.40 24.24
N THR A 963 -34.27 1.85 25.33
CA THR A 963 -34.46 0.44 25.68
C THR A 963 -35.87 0.20 26.24
N ASP A 964 -36.32 -1.05 26.22
CA ASP A 964 -37.58 -1.46 26.83
C ASP A 964 -37.61 -1.14 28.33
N ALA A 965 -36.46 -1.24 29.01
CA ALA A 965 -36.32 -0.85 30.40
C ALA A 965 -36.50 0.65 30.58
N ASP A 966 -35.91 1.47 29.72
CA ASP A 966 -36.08 2.94 29.75
C ASP A 966 -37.53 3.36 29.49
N GLN A 967 -38.18 2.70 28.53
CA GLN A 967 -39.50 3.03 28.00
C GLN A 967 -40.65 2.33 28.74
N SER A 968 -40.39 1.68 29.86
CA SER A 968 -41.42 1.08 30.70
C SER A 968 -41.30 1.52 32.16
N THR A 969 -42.33 1.25 32.96
CA THR A 969 -42.26 1.38 34.41
C THR A 969 -43.13 0.31 35.07
N GLY A 970 -42.67 -0.19 36.22
CA GLY A 970 -43.41 -1.14 37.05
C GLY A 970 -44.23 -0.45 38.13
N MET A 971 -45.45 -0.93 38.34
CA MET A 971 -46.36 -0.46 39.39
C MET A 971 -46.93 -1.64 40.16
N LEU A 972 -46.89 -1.54 41.49
CA LEU A 972 -47.46 -2.54 42.39
C LEU A 972 -48.88 -2.15 42.74
N ILE A 973 -49.85 -2.96 42.28
CA ILE A 973 -51.27 -2.76 42.54
C ILE A 973 -51.71 -3.63 43.72
N SER A 974 -52.25 -3.01 44.75
CA SER A 974 -52.71 -3.64 45.98
C SER A 974 -53.88 -2.85 46.57
N PHE A 975 -54.36 -3.23 47.75
CA PHE A 975 -55.18 -2.37 48.59
C PHE A 975 -54.57 -2.26 49.99
N THR A 976 -55.02 -1.26 50.72
CA THR A 976 -54.53 -0.93 52.04
C THR A 976 -55.67 -0.46 52.93
N GLY A 977 -55.59 -0.72 54.23
CA GLY A 977 -56.67 -0.32 55.11
C GLY A 977 -56.27 -0.13 56.56
N LYS A 978 -57.14 0.57 57.29
CA LYS A 978 -57.10 0.78 58.73
C LYS A 978 -58.35 0.17 59.33
N VAL A 979 -58.15 -0.75 60.27
CA VAL A 979 -59.23 -1.48 60.93
C VAL A 979 -59.31 -1.06 62.39
N LEU A 980 -60.48 -0.65 62.85
CA LEU A 980 -60.73 -0.37 64.26
C LEU A 980 -61.90 -1.18 64.79
N THR A 981 -62.08 -1.12 66.10
CA THR A 981 -63.23 -1.71 66.79
C THR A 981 -63.91 -0.65 67.65
N GLU A 982 -65.23 -0.57 67.57
CA GLU A 982 -66.06 0.25 68.46
C GLU A 982 -66.74 -0.61 69.55
N THR A 983 -66.26 -1.84 69.78
CA THR A 983 -66.68 -2.64 70.94
C THR A 983 -66.17 -2.04 72.25
N GLU A 984 -66.96 -2.22 73.31
CA GLU A 984 -66.54 -1.85 74.66
C GLU A 984 -65.30 -2.65 75.10
N PRO A 985 -64.38 -2.06 75.88
CA PRO A 985 -63.28 -2.81 76.48
C PRO A 985 -63.76 -4.06 77.24
N PRO A 986 -63.00 -5.17 77.17
CA PRO A 986 -63.12 -6.22 78.16
C PRO A 986 -62.94 -5.68 79.58
N THR A 987 -63.70 -6.20 80.54
CA THR A 987 -63.59 -5.84 81.96
C THR A 987 -62.15 -6.03 82.45
N GLY A 988 -61.53 -4.97 83.00
CA GLY A 988 -60.14 -5.00 83.51
C GLY A 988 -59.08 -4.38 82.59
N VAL A 989 -59.47 -3.75 81.48
CA VAL A 989 -58.62 -2.87 80.66
C VAL A 989 -59.04 -1.41 80.88
N ASN A 990 -58.08 -0.48 81.03
CA ASN A 990 -58.35 0.96 81.09
C ASN A 990 -58.57 1.53 79.67
N GLY A 991 -59.73 2.15 79.40
CA GLY A 991 -60.03 2.91 78.18
C GLY A 991 -61.54 3.11 77.94
N GLU A 992 -61.91 4.03 77.04
CA GLU A 992 -63.30 4.26 76.64
C GLU A 992 -63.64 3.58 75.29
N LYS A 993 -64.94 3.47 74.99
CA LYS A 993 -65.44 3.00 73.69
C LYS A 993 -64.81 3.81 72.55
N GLY A 994 -64.13 3.13 71.62
CA GLY A 994 -63.51 3.77 70.46
C GLY A 994 -62.15 4.42 70.70
N GLU A 995 -61.58 4.34 71.92
CA GLU A 995 -60.21 4.84 72.22
C GLU A 995 -59.08 3.85 71.87
N TRP A 996 -59.42 2.67 71.35
CA TRP A 996 -58.47 1.62 70.94
C TRP A 996 -57.80 1.92 69.59
N LEU A 997 -57.23 3.12 69.46
CA LEU A 997 -56.74 3.70 68.21
C LEU A 997 -55.20 3.65 68.12
N ASP A 998 -54.69 2.72 67.32
CA ASP A 998 -53.74 3.04 66.22
C ASP A 998 -53.56 1.83 65.29
N PRO A 999 -54.43 1.71 64.27
CA PRO A 999 -54.26 0.72 63.23
C PRO A 999 -53.79 1.40 61.95
N GLY A 1000 -52.56 1.94 61.93
CA GLY A 1000 -51.90 2.24 60.65
C GLY A 1000 -52.06 1.13 59.58
N ASP A 1001 -51.72 1.48 58.35
CA ASP A 1001 -52.18 0.73 57.19
C ASP A 1001 -51.66 -0.72 57.15
N PHE A 1002 -52.56 -1.71 57.07
CA PHE A 1002 -52.21 -3.04 56.56
C PHE A 1002 -52.22 -3.00 55.02
N GLN A 1003 -51.50 -3.91 54.36
CA GLN A 1003 -51.43 -3.97 52.90
C GLN A 1003 -51.70 -5.38 52.40
N SER A 1004 -52.48 -5.52 51.32
CA SER A 1004 -52.73 -6.79 50.65
C SER A 1004 -51.49 -7.32 49.90
N PRO A 1005 -51.50 -8.59 49.48
CA PRO A 1005 -50.72 -9.03 48.32
C PRO A 1005 -50.80 -8.03 47.15
N PHE A 1006 -49.74 -7.94 46.35
CA PHE A 1006 -49.68 -7.02 45.22
C PHE A 1006 -49.61 -7.77 43.89
N LEU A 1007 -50.05 -7.13 42.81
CA LEU A 1007 -49.89 -7.58 41.43
C LEU A 1007 -49.00 -6.59 40.70
N LEU A 1008 -48.06 -7.09 39.88
CA LEU A 1008 -47.16 -6.23 39.10
C LEU A 1008 -47.82 -5.86 37.76
N VAL A 1009 -48.19 -4.58 37.65
CA VAL A 1009 -48.59 -3.98 36.37
C VAL A 1009 -47.37 -3.28 35.77
N LYS A 1010 -47.07 -3.57 34.51
CA LYS A 1010 -46.02 -2.89 33.76
C LYS A 1010 -46.65 -2.15 32.60
N CYS A 1011 -46.35 -0.86 32.49
CA CYS A 1011 -46.81 -0.02 31.39
C CYS A 1011 -45.63 0.49 30.58
N ASP A 1012 -45.80 0.64 29.28
CA ASP A 1012 -44.71 0.99 28.38
C ASP A 1012 -45.14 1.92 27.23
N LYS A 1013 -44.14 2.63 26.68
CA LYS A 1013 -44.23 3.47 25.48
C LYS A 1013 -43.42 2.90 24.31
N VAL A 1014 -43.20 1.58 24.27
CA VAL A 1014 -42.38 0.96 23.22
C VAL A 1014 -43.07 1.16 21.87
N ALA A 1015 -42.49 2.03 21.05
CA ALA A 1015 -43.10 2.50 19.81
C ALA A 1015 -43.42 1.38 18.82
N SER A 1016 -42.60 0.32 18.78
CA SER A 1016 -42.84 -0.85 17.90
C SER A 1016 -44.10 -1.63 18.25
N TYR A 1017 -44.70 -1.40 19.44
CA TYR A 1017 -45.96 -2.01 19.86
C TYR A 1017 -47.16 -1.08 19.65
N GLY A 1018 -46.97 0.06 18.99
CA GLY A 1018 -48.04 1.00 18.68
C GLY A 1018 -48.46 1.84 19.88
N VAL A 1019 -49.76 1.83 20.20
CA VAL A 1019 -50.33 2.67 21.26
C VAL A 1019 -49.77 2.22 22.62
N PRO A 1020 -49.31 3.14 23.50
CA PRO A 1020 -48.86 2.81 24.85
C PRO A 1020 -49.92 2.05 25.66
N GLY A 1021 -49.50 1.12 26.50
CA GLY A 1021 -50.42 0.21 27.20
C GLY A 1021 -49.84 -0.41 28.45
N CYS A 1022 -50.69 -1.12 29.19
CA CYS A 1022 -50.39 -1.73 30.48
C CYS A 1022 -50.75 -3.22 30.50
N VAL A 1023 -49.86 -4.05 31.04
CA VAL A 1023 -50.02 -5.50 31.16
C VAL A 1023 -49.60 -6.01 32.53
N LEU A 1024 -50.05 -7.20 32.89
CA LEU A 1024 -49.59 -7.96 34.05
C LEU A 1024 -48.33 -8.73 33.67
N SER A 1025 -47.15 -8.19 34.01
CA SER A 1025 -45.87 -8.71 33.52
C SER A 1025 -45.48 -10.08 34.12
N GLU A 1026 -46.12 -10.47 35.22
CA GLU A 1026 -45.98 -11.80 35.84
C GLU A 1026 -46.55 -12.92 34.96
N TYR A 1027 -47.46 -12.59 34.04
CA TYR A 1027 -48.01 -13.54 33.09
C TYR A 1027 -47.06 -13.77 31.91
N MET A 1028 -46.61 -15.01 31.71
CA MET A 1028 -45.70 -15.41 30.65
C MET A 1028 -46.46 -16.09 29.50
N PRO A 1029 -46.75 -15.39 28.40
CA PRO A 1029 -47.55 -15.94 27.31
C PRO A 1029 -46.81 -17.06 26.56
N THR A 1030 -47.57 -17.91 25.86
CA THR A 1030 -47.08 -19.03 25.05
C THR A 1030 -47.17 -18.68 23.58
N TYR A 1031 -46.02 -18.69 22.91
CA TYR A 1031 -45.98 -18.68 21.45
C TYR A 1031 -46.26 -20.08 20.93
N LYS A 1032 -47.25 -20.21 20.04
CA LYS A 1032 -47.62 -21.48 19.42
C LYS A 1032 -47.13 -21.50 17.98
N PHE A 1033 -46.36 -22.51 17.62
CA PHE A 1033 -46.02 -22.74 16.22
C PHE A 1033 -47.27 -23.08 15.43
N ASN A 1034 -47.31 -22.65 14.17
CA ASN A 1034 -48.23 -23.21 13.20
C ASN A 1034 -47.70 -24.56 12.72
N THR A 1035 -47.78 -25.56 13.60
CA THR A 1035 -47.25 -26.90 13.41
C THR A 1035 -47.77 -27.59 12.14
N ALA A 1036 -48.97 -27.24 11.68
CA ALA A 1036 -49.51 -27.76 10.43
C ALA A 1036 -48.83 -27.15 9.19
N ALA A 1037 -48.49 -25.85 9.24
CA ALA A 1037 -47.78 -25.18 8.15
C ALA A 1037 -46.27 -25.51 8.14
N TYR A 1038 -45.68 -25.71 9.31
CA TYR A 1038 -44.22 -25.83 9.48
C TYR A 1038 -43.84 -27.02 10.40
N PRO A 1039 -44.20 -28.26 10.04
CA PRO A 1039 -43.93 -29.45 10.86
C PRO A 1039 -42.44 -29.71 11.08
N GLU A 1040 -41.56 -29.31 10.16
CA GLU A 1040 -40.11 -29.48 10.28
C GLU A 1040 -39.53 -28.63 11.42
N ALA A 1041 -39.86 -27.34 11.44
CA ALA A 1041 -39.42 -26.42 12.51
C ALA A 1041 -40.00 -26.84 13.86
N ALA A 1042 -41.26 -27.31 13.87
CA ALA A 1042 -41.89 -27.89 15.06
C ALA A 1042 -41.14 -29.12 15.57
N ALA A 1043 -40.75 -30.05 14.69
CA ALA A 1043 -39.99 -31.23 15.06
C ALA A 1043 -38.61 -30.87 15.63
N HIS A 1044 -37.94 -29.87 15.05
CA HIS A 1044 -36.66 -29.35 15.56
C HIS A 1044 -36.78 -28.79 16.98
N ALA A 1045 -37.70 -27.85 17.20
CA ALA A 1045 -37.91 -27.26 18.52
C ALA A 1045 -38.38 -28.29 19.56
N TRP A 1046 -39.31 -29.18 19.18
CA TRP A 1046 -39.83 -30.23 20.06
C TRP A 1046 -38.75 -31.23 20.49
N LEU A 1047 -37.91 -31.69 19.56
CA LEU A 1047 -36.80 -32.59 19.83
C LEU A 1047 -35.87 -32.02 20.90
N ILE A 1048 -35.44 -30.77 20.71
CA ILE A 1048 -34.49 -30.15 21.64
C ILE A 1048 -35.16 -29.87 22.99
N GLN A 1049 -36.43 -29.44 23.00
CA GLN A 1049 -37.19 -29.29 24.23
C GLN A 1049 -37.32 -30.61 25.01
N ASN A 1050 -37.59 -31.74 24.35
CA ASN A 1050 -38.04 -32.95 25.05
C ASN A 1050 -36.99 -34.07 25.17
N LYS A 1051 -35.95 -34.08 24.32
CA LYS A 1051 -34.92 -35.13 24.27
C LYS A 1051 -33.54 -34.63 24.69
N SER A 1052 -33.23 -33.34 24.54
CA SER A 1052 -31.91 -32.80 24.92
C SER A 1052 -31.73 -32.68 26.43
N LYS A 1053 -30.49 -32.44 26.88
CA LYS A 1053 -30.19 -32.22 28.31
C LYS A 1053 -30.56 -30.83 28.82
N VAL A 1054 -30.87 -29.87 27.94
CA VAL A 1054 -31.06 -28.47 28.33
C VAL A 1054 -32.44 -28.24 28.93
N LYS A 1055 -32.47 -27.55 30.07
CA LYS A 1055 -33.66 -27.09 30.77
C LYS A 1055 -33.79 -25.58 30.54
N GLY A 1056 -34.97 -24.98 30.69
CA GLY A 1056 -35.15 -23.54 30.42
C GLY A 1056 -35.63 -23.18 29.03
N LEU A 1057 -36.11 -24.15 28.25
CA LEU A 1057 -36.43 -23.97 26.83
C LEU A 1057 -37.91 -23.68 26.56
N GLY A 1058 -38.63 -23.15 27.55
CA GLY A 1058 -40.01 -22.70 27.36
C GLY A 1058 -41.02 -23.82 27.14
N GLN A 1059 -40.82 -25.01 27.72
CA GLN A 1059 -41.71 -26.16 27.54
C GLN A 1059 -43.07 -26.04 28.24
N SER A 1060 -43.06 -25.62 29.51
CA SER A 1060 -44.29 -25.53 30.32
C SER A 1060 -44.11 -24.71 31.60
N TRP A 1061 -45.25 -24.24 32.11
CA TRP A 1061 -45.37 -23.52 33.39
C TRP A 1061 -44.95 -24.36 34.61
N GLU A 1062 -45.00 -25.70 34.52
CA GLU A 1062 -44.91 -26.59 35.68
C GLU A 1062 -43.51 -27.19 35.93
N GLY A 1063 -42.51 -26.98 35.06
CA GLY A 1063 -41.28 -27.79 35.25
C GLY A 1063 -39.95 -27.38 34.64
N GLN A 1064 -39.82 -26.41 33.74
CA GLN A 1064 -38.50 -26.14 33.13
C GLN A 1064 -38.17 -24.67 32.86
N GLY A 1065 -39.02 -23.69 33.18
CA GLY A 1065 -38.72 -22.26 33.06
C GLY A 1065 -38.89 -21.69 31.62
N PRO A 1066 -39.26 -20.40 31.49
CA PRO A 1066 -39.57 -19.77 30.20
C PRO A 1066 -38.31 -19.45 29.37
N LEU A 1067 -38.50 -19.27 28.07
CA LEU A 1067 -37.55 -18.55 27.22
C LEU A 1067 -37.59 -17.07 27.60
N SER A 1068 -36.45 -16.40 27.61
CA SER A 1068 -36.36 -14.96 27.84
C SER A 1068 -36.24 -14.24 26.51
N TYR A 1069 -37.18 -13.35 26.24
CA TYR A 1069 -37.22 -12.58 25.02
C TYR A 1069 -36.02 -11.64 24.90
N LEU A 1070 -35.36 -11.66 23.74
CA LEU A 1070 -34.33 -10.71 23.34
C LEU A 1070 -34.86 -9.88 22.16
N PRO A 1071 -35.30 -8.64 22.39
CA PRO A 1071 -35.71 -7.74 21.30
C PRO A 1071 -34.49 -7.21 20.52
N PRO A 1072 -34.70 -6.50 19.40
CA PRO A 1072 -33.61 -5.89 18.63
C PRO A 1072 -32.64 -5.03 19.47
N PRO A 1073 -31.39 -4.82 19.03
CA PRO A 1073 -30.33 -4.11 19.77
C PRO A 1073 -30.75 -2.78 20.37
N SER A 1074 -31.59 -2.02 19.67
CA SER A 1074 -32.06 -0.71 20.11
C SER A 1074 -32.98 -0.77 21.34
N ARG A 1075 -33.55 -1.95 21.63
CA ARG A 1075 -34.55 -2.16 22.68
C ARG A 1075 -34.02 -2.97 23.87
N ASN A 1076 -33.00 -3.80 23.69
CA ASN A 1076 -32.47 -4.61 24.78
C ASN A 1076 -31.36 -3.88 25.56
N LYS A 1077 -31.19 -4.26 26.83
CA LYS A 1077 -30.24 -3.65 27.77
C LYS A 1077 -28.79 -3.77 27.32
N GLU A 1078 -28.43 -4.90 26.71
CA GLU A 1078 -27.04 -5.23 26.37
C GLU A 1078 -26.62 -4.65 25.00
N GLY A 1079 -27.54 -4.04 24.25
CA GLY A 1079 -27.32 -3.62 22.86
C GLY A 1079 -26.94 -4.78 21.94
N TYR A 1080 -27.31 -6.01 22.30
CA TYR A 1080 -26.87 -7.22 21.61
C TYR A 1080 -27.73 -7.46 20.37
N ASP A 1081 -27.08 -7.88 19.28
CA ASP A 1081 -27.71 -8.21 18.02
C ASP A 1081 -27.88 -9.71 17.89
N SER A 1082 -29.14 -10.16 17.80
CA SER A 1082 -29.47 -11.58 17.67
C SER A 1082 -28.84 -12.20 16.44
N ASP A 1083 -28.58 -11.44 15.37
CA ASP A 1083 -27.92 -11.97 14.18
C ASP A 1083 -26.51 -12.48 14.49
N LYS A 1084 -25.83 -11.90 15.49
CA LYS A 1084 -24.54 -12.42 15.98
C LYS A 1084 -24.65 -13.82 16.58
N SER A 1085 -25.79 -14.17 17.17
CA SER A 1085 -26.01 -15.56 17.61
C SER A 1085 -26.15 -16.48 16.41
N ARG A 1086 -26.98 -16.06 15.44
CA ARG A 1086 -27.22 -16.80 14.21
C ARG A 1086 -25.94 -17.02 13.41
N ASP A 1087 -25.10 -16.01 13.27
CA ASP A 1087 -23.80 -16.10 12.60
C ASP A 1087 -22.87 -17.13 13.27
N ARG A 1088 -23.01 -17.37 14.58
CA ARG A 1088 -22.22 -18.36 15.32
C ARG A 1088 -22.78 -19.77 15.17
N MET A 1089 -24.09 -19.90 15.09
CA MET A 1089 -24.73 -21.21 14.96
C MET A 1089 -24.70 -21.68 13.51
N CYS A 1090 -24.92 -20.78 12.57
CA CYS A 1090 -25.12 -21.04 11.15
C CYS A 1090 -23.95 -20.58 10.25
N THR A 1091 -22.76 -20.39 10.84
CA THR A 1091 -21.58 -19.90 10.14
C THR A 1091 -21.22 -20.75 8.90
N ARG A 1092 -21.08 -20.11 7.73
CA ARG A 1092 -20.62 -20.77 6.50
C ARG A 1092 -19.10 -20.72 6.32
N TYR A 1093 -18.43 -19.82 7.05
CA TYR A 1093 -16.98 -19.62 7.02
C TYR A 1093 -16.39 -19.80 8.41
N ARG A 1094 -15.06 -19.83 8.53
CA ARG A 1094 -14.45 -19.77 9.86
C ARG A 1094 -14.68 -18.37 10.42
N GLY A 1095 -15.14 -18.26 11.67
CA GLY A 1095 -15.29 -16.96 12.33
C GLY A 1095 -13.96 -16.19 12.44
N PRO A 1096 -13.97 -14.90 12.77
CA PRO A 1096 -12.80 -14.03 12.68
C PRO A 1096 -11.63 -14.44 13.59
N LYS A 1097 -10.37 -14.31 13.11
CA LYS A 1097 -9.11 -14.52 13.83
C LYS A 1097 -8.89 -13.48 14.94
N SER A 1098 -9.27 -12.23 14.67
CA SER A 1098 -8.87 -11.05 15.43
C SER A 1098 -9.77 -10.70 16.63
N GLY A 1099 -10.72 -11.56 16.98
CA GLY A 1099 -11.57 -11.33 18.15
C GLY A 1099 -10.85 -11.68 19.45
N SER A 1100 -10.65 -10.70 20.34
CA SER A 1100 -10.45 -10.86 21.79
C SER A 1100 -11.54 -11.70 22.50
N THR A 1101 -12.47 -12.27 21.74
CA THR A 1101 -13.59 -13.10 22.15
C THR A 1101 -13.24 -14.59 22.20
N GLY A 1102 -12.16 -15.08 21.57
CA GLY A 1102 -11.73 -16.48 21.70
C GLY A 1102 -12.73 -17.54 21.19
N TRP A 1103 -13.65 -17.15 20.30
CA TRP A 1103 -14.69 -18.02 19.74
C TRP A 1103 -14.51 -18.13 18.22
N VAL A 1104 -13.81 -19.16 17.76
CA VAL A 1104 -13.73 -19.54 16.35
C VAL A 1104 -14.53 -20.84 16.19
N PRO A 1105 -15.66 -20.83 15.45
CA PRO A 1105 -16.43 -22.04 15.21
C PRO A 1105 -15.55 -23.13 14.60
N GLY A 1106 -15.48 -24.29 15.24
CA GLY A 1106 -14.61 -25.38 14.81
C GLY A 1106 -15.11 -26.14 13.57
N ARG A 1107 -16.41 -26.02 13.23
CA ARG A 1107 -17.03 -26.64 12.04
C ARG A 1107 -18.10 -25.72 11.44
N THR A 1108 -17.99 -25.44 10.14
CA THR A 1108 -18.96 -24.66 9.36
C THR A 1108 -20.25 -25.44 9.12
N PHE A 1109 -21.35 -24.73 8.89
CA PHE A 1109 -22.60 -25.29 8.41
C PHE A 1109 -22.50 -25.55 6.90
N LEU A 1110 -22.82 -26.77 6.49
CA LEU A 1110 -22.97 -27.13 5.08
C LEU A 1110 -24.44 -27.46 4.80
N PRO A 1111 -25.07 -26.84 3.78
CA PRO A 1111 -26.39 -27.24 3.30
C PRO A 1111 -26.46 -28.74 3.05
N HIS A 1112 -27.52 -29.43 3.46
CA HIS A 1112 -27.68 -30.85 3.14
C HIS A 1112 -28.36 -31.01 1.77
N PRO A 1113 -27.79 -31.77 0.81
CA PRO A 1113 -28.33 -31.86 -0.55
C PRO A 1113 -29.70 -32.55 -0.62
N LYS A 1114 -30.04 -33.38 0.37
CA LYS A 1114 -31.39 -33.97 0.50
C LYS A 1114 -32.40 -33.10 1.26
N THR A 1115 -32.05 -31.87 1.65
CA THR A 1115 -33.00 -31.02 2.38
C THR A 1115 -34.29 -30.86 1.59
N ALA A 1116 -35.44 -31.06 2.24
CA ALA A 1116 -36.73 -30.83 1.63
C ALA A 1116 -36.95 -29.32 1.45
N LEU A 1117 -37.10 -28.89 0.20
CA LEU A 1117 -37.42 -27.52 -0.18
C LEU A 1117 -38.86 -27.45 -0.66
N HIS A 1118 -39.52 -26.33 -0.38
CA HIS A 1118 -40.92 -26.07 -0.70
C HIS A 1118 -40.97 -24.81 -1.55
N HIS A 1119 -41.00 -24.96 -2.88
CA HIS A 1119 -41.01 -23.82 -3.78
C HIS A 1119 -42.38 -23.13 -3.81
N ASP A 1120 -42.44 -21.83 -3.46
CA ASP A 1120 -43.62 -20.98 -3.65
C ASP A 1120 -43.34 -19.85 -4.68
N PRO A 1121 -43.69 -20.02 -5.96
CA PRO A 1121 -43.44 -19.01 -6.99
C PRO A 1121 -44.06 -17.64 -6.64
N PRO A 1122 -43.36 -16.50 -6.85
CA PRO A 1122 -42.08 -16.34 -7.57
C PRO A 1122 -40.82 -16.52 -6.70
N HIS A 1123 -40.95 -16.87 -5.42
CA HIS A 1123 -39.84 -17.04 -4.49
C HIS A 1123 -39.14 -18.40 -4.73
N LEU A 1124 -37.81 -18.39 -4.83
CA LEU A 1124 -37.01 -19.60 -4.87
C LEU A 1124 -36.64 -19.95 -3.42
N ASP A 1125 -37.16 -21.07 -2.92
CA ASP A 1125 -36.77 -21.59 -1.61
C ASP A 1125 -35.35 -22.16 -1.67
N GLU A 1126 -34.58 -21.95 -0.61
CA GLU A 1126 -33.18 -22.33 -0.50
C GLU A 1126 -32.91 -23.02 0.84
N VAL A 1127 -31.86 -23.83 0.89
CA VAL A 1127 -31.46 -24.50 2.12
C VAL A 1127 -30.97 -23.48 3.15
N ASN A 1128 -31.61 -23.48 4.30
CA ASN A 1128 -31.36 -22.57 5.39
C ASN A 1128 -30.87 -23.34 6.64
N CYS A 1129 -30.07 -22.66 7.46
CA CYS A 1129 -29.67 -23.16 8.76
C CYS A 1129 -30.66 -22.65 9.82
N ASP A 1130 -31.30 -23.59 10.51
CA ASP A 1130 -32.17 -23.30 11.65
C ASP A 1130 -31.46 -23.63 12.97
N GLU A 1131 -31.73 -22.85 14.01
CA GLU A 1131 -31.13 -22.98 15.33
C GLU A 1131 -32.22 -22.98 16.41
N PHE A 1132 -32.04 -23.85 17.40
CA PHE A 1132 -32.88 -23.82 18.60
C PHE A 1132 -32.02 -24.05 19.84
N PRO A 1133 -32.10 -23.19 20.88
CA PRO A 1133 -33.04 -22.07 21.04
C PRO A 1133 -32.79 -20.90 20.07
N PHE A 1134 -33.85 -20.15 19.75
CA PHE A 1134 -33.80 -19.11 18.71
C PHE A 1134 -32.78 -17.99 19.02
N ALA A 1135 -32.25 -17.38 17.96
CA ALA A 1135 -31.37 -16.22 18.02
C ALA A 1135 -31.93 -15.07 18.88
N SER A 1136 -33.25 -14.84 18.81
CA SER A 1136 -33.98 -13.80 19.54
C SER A 1136 -34.34 -14.20 20.98
N THR A 1137 -33.48 -14.99 21.63
CA THR A 1137 -33.61 -15.37 23.05
C THR A 1137 -32.27 -15.30 23.76
N TYR A 1138 -32.31 -15.01 25.07
CA TYR A 1138 -31.11 -15.10 25.91
C TYR A 1138 -30.64 -16.56 26.11
N GLN A 1139 -31.47 -17.54 25.74
CA GLN A 1139 -31.13 -18.96 25.73
C GLN A 1139 -30.48 -19.41 24.41
N SER A 1140 -30.29 -18.50 23.44
CA SER A 1140 -29.52 -18.78 22.24
C SER A 1140 -28.14 -19.33 22.61
N ALA A 1141 -27.76 -20.44 21.97
CA ALA A 1141 -26.46 -21.05 22.18
C ALA A 1141 -25.31 -20.26 21.52
N GLY A 1142 -25.62 -19.41 20.55
CA GLY A 1142 -24.67 -18.48 19.92
C GLY A 1142 -24.39 -17.22 20.75
N MET A 1143 -25.11 -17.01 21.85
CA MET A 1143 -24.94 -15.86 22.74
C MET A 1143 -24.01 -16.21 23.92
N LYS A 1144 -22.98 -15.39 24.13
CA LYS A 1144 -22.01 -15.60 25.21
C LYS A 1144 -22.57 -15.26 26.57
N LYS A 1145 -22.07 -15.93 27.61
CA LYS A 1145 -22.38 -15.58 29.01
C LYS A 1145 -21.99 -14.14 29.37
N THR A 1146 -20.92 -13.62 28.76
CA THR A 1146 -20.48 -12.22 28.98
C THR A 1146 -21.46 -11.20 28.44
N ASP A 1147 -22.25 -11.58 27.43
CA ASP A 1147 -23.22 -10.71 26.77
C ASP A 1147 -24.64 -10.94 27.34
N GLY A 1148 -24.77 -11.76 28.40
CA GLY A 1148 -26.05 -12.11 29.04
C GLY A 1148 -26.64 -13.47 28.63
N GLY A 1149 -25.97 -14.21 27.74
CA GLY A 1149 -26.40 -15.52 27.26
C GLY A 1149 -26.47 -16.58 28.37
N ARG A 1150 -27.48 -17.46 28.31
CA ARG A 1150 -27.80 -18.45 29.34
C ARG A 1150 -27.45 -19.88 28.97
N ASN A 1151 -27.16 -20.14 27.69
CA ASN A 1151 -26.93 -21.50 27.15
C ASN A 1151 -25.76 -21.54 26.14
N GLU A 1152 -24.73 -20.73 26.38
CA GLU A 1152 -23.54 -20.61 25.53
C GLU A 1152 -22.94 -21.98 25.11
N ALA A 1153 -22.69 -22.17 23.81
CA ALA A 1153 -22.08 -23.38 23.22
C ALA A 1153 -20.68 -23.11 22.62
N PRO A 1154 -19.57 -23.27 23.36
CA PRO A 1154 -18.21 -22.81 23.02
C PRO A 1154 -17.71 -23.05 21.57
N GLY A 1155 -18.08 -24.17 20.95
CA GLY A 1155 -17.75 -24.52 19.57
C GLY A 1155 -18.69 -23.94 18.51
N GLY A 1156 -19.63 -23.09 18.90
CA GLY A 1156 -20.74 -22.60 18.09
C GLY A 1156 -21.73 -23.71 17.77
N GLY A 1157 -22.36 -23.61 16.60
CA GLY A 1157 -23.36 -24.60 16.20
C GLY A 1157 -22.81 -26.03 16.05
N ALA A 1158 -21.48 -26.22 16.03
CA ALA A 1158 -20.86 -27.55 15.97
C ALA A 1158 -21.11 -28.39 17.23
N ASP A 1159 -21.39 -27.73 18.37
CA ASP A 1159 -21.72 -28.39 19.64
C ASP A 1159 -23.20 -28.79 19.72
N CYS A 1160 -23.99 -28.45 18.71
CA CYS A 1160 -25.41 -28.77 18.65
C CYS A 1160 -25.67 -30.13 18.04
N MET A 1161 -26.86 -30.64 18.35
CA MET A 1161 -27.46 -31.74 17.62
C MET A 1161 -27.65 -31.33 16.15
N GLN A 1162 -27.03 -32.09 15.25
CA GLN A 1162 -27.07 -31.80 13.81
C GLN A 1162 -28.21 -32.57 13.17
N THR A 1163 -29.17 -31.85 12.62
CA THR A 1163 -30.36 -32.44 12.01
C THR A 1163 -30.57 -31.94 10.59
N VAL A 1164 -31.44 -32.63 9.86
CA VAL A 1164 -31.86 -32.24 8.53
C VAL A 1164 -33.34 -32.58 8.37
N SER A 1165 -34.13 -31.64 7.87
CA SER A 1165 -35.41 -32.01 7.26
C SER A 1165 -35.13 -32.44 5.82
N ALA A 1166 -35.27 -33.73 5.54
CA ALA A 1166 -34.87 -34.32 4.27
C ALA A 1166 -36.01 -35.09 3.61
N VAL A 1167 -35.97 -35.14 2.28
CA VAL A 1167 -36.77 -36.10 1.51
C VAL A 1167 -36.10 -37.46 1.66
N ALA A 1168 -36.80 -38.40 2.32
CA ALA A 1168 -36.35 -39.77 2.49
C ALA A 1168 -36.47 -40.55 1.16
N ASP A 1169 -35.86 -41.74 1.11
CA ASP A 1169 -35.85 -42.55 -0.11
C ASP A 1169 -37.25 -43.03 -0.55
N ASP A 1170 -38.24 -42.99 0.35
CA ASP A 1170 -39.65 -43.28 0.05
C ASP A 1170 -40.42 -42.07 -0.54
N GLY A 1171 -39.74 -40.93 -0.71
CA GLY A 1171 -40.29 -39.69 -1.24
C GLY A 1171 -41.04 -38.84 -0.20
N THR A 1172 -41.12 -39.28 1.06
CA THR A 1172 -41.76 -38.50 2.13
C THR A 1172 -40.75 -37.66 2.91
N THR A 1173 -41.22 -36.57 3.54
CA THR A 1173 -40.36 -35.70 4.34
C THR A 1173 -40.15 -36.28 5.73
N HIS A 1174 -38.90 -36.34 6.15
CA HIS A 1174 -38.50 -36.84 7.45
C HIS A 1174 -37.58 -35.81 8.14
N PHE A 1175 -37.71 -35.69 9.47
CA PHE A 1175 -36.76 -34.98 10.29
C PHE A 1175 -35.74 -35.95 10.89
N LEU A 1176 -34.50 -35.80 10.46
CA LEU A 1176 -33.44 -36.80 10.66
C LEU A 1176 -32.24 -36.20 11.37
N ASP A 1177 -31.40 -37.03 12.01
CA ASP A 1177 -30.03 -36.62 12.32
C ASP A 1177 -29.13 -36.69 11.07
N ASP A 1178 -28.31 -35.67 10.88
CA ASP A 1178 -27.47 -35.52 9.68
C ASP A 1178 -26.26 -36.46 9.77
N THR A 1179 -26.19 -37.45 8.87
CA THR A 1179 -25.16 -38.50 8.89
C THR A 1179 -23.78 -38.02 8.49
N ARG A 1180 -23.66 -36.79 7.95
CA ARG A 1180 -22.36 -36.14 7.74
C ARG A 1180 -21.69 -35.79 9.07
N TYR A 1181 -22.48 -35.69 10.15
CA TYR A 1181 -22.00 -35.42 11.50
C TYR A 1181 -22.04 -36.67 12.39
N ASP A 1182 -21.37 -36.57 13.53
CA ASP A 1182 -21.32 -37.63 14.54
C ASP A 1182 -22.75 -37.88 15.07
N ALA A 1183 -23.09 -39.14 15.33
CA ALA A 1183 -24.44 -39.48 15.78
C ALA A 1183 -24.78 -38.77 17.11
N PRO A 1184 -26.01 -38.24 17.27
CA PRO A 1184 -26.34 -37.44 18.44
C PRO A 1184 -26.21 -38.24 19.73
N THR A 1185 -25.73 -37.59 20.78
CA THR A 1185 -25.64 -38.15 22.13
C THR A 1185 -26.85 -37.79 22.99
N PHE A 1186 -27.68 -36.84 22.54
CA PHE A 1186 -28.76 -36.20 23.29
C PHE A 1186 -28.26 -35.41 24.51
N THR A 1187 -26.96 -35.17 24.60
CA THR A 1187 -26.31 -34.31 25.61
C THR A 1187 -25.87 -32.98 25.03
N GLU A 1188 -26.25 -32.66 23.81
CA GLU A 1188 -25.98 -31.38 23.15
C GLU A 1188 -26.80 -30.26 23.80
N ASN A 1189 -26.28 -29.03 23.73
CA ASN A 1189 -26.91 -27.86 24.37
C ASN A 1189 -27.94 -27.16 23.46
N CYS A 1190 -28.07 -27.59 22.22
CA CYS A 1190 -28.80 -26.88 21.18
C CYS A 1190 -29.07 -27.81 20.00
N GLY A 1191 -29.91 -27.37 19.09
CA GLY A 1191 -30.11 -27.97 17.78
C GLY A 1191 -29.66 -27.02 16.67
N ARG A 1192 -29.04 -27.59 15.64
CA ARG A 1192 -28.77 -26.93 14.36
C ARG A 1192 -29.27 -27.82 13.23
N SER A 1193 -30.13 -27.28 12.36
CA SER A 1193 -30.78 -28.05 11.31
C SER A 1193 -30.54 -27.47 9.93
N SER A 1194 -30.42 -28.35 8.93
CA SER A 1194 -30.54 -28.00 7.51
C SER A 1194 -31.99 -28.19 7.07
N MET A 1195 -32.70 -27.11 6.78
CA MET A 1195 -34.12 -27.13 6.41
C MET A 1195 -34.47 -26.06 5.37
N SER A 1196 -35.69 -26.09 4.83
CA SER A 1196 -36.22 -25.06 3.94
C SER A 1196 -36.16 -23.66 4.58
N GLY A 1197 -35.82 -22.66 3.76
CA GLY A 1197 -35.83 -21.26 4.15
C GLY A 1197 -37.22 -20.73 4.42
N ASP A 1198 -38.21 -21.19 3.64
CA ASP A 1198 -39.63 -20.86 3.84
C ASP A 1198 -40.17 -21.45 5.15
N VAL A 1199 -39.76 -22.66 5.50
CA VAL A 1199 -40.16 -23.30 6.76
C VAL A 1199 -39.51 -22.64 7.98
N ASN A 1200 -38.20 -22.44 7.94
CA ASN A 1200 -37.44 -21.80 9.03
C ASN A 1200 -38.03 -20.42 9.34
N GLN A 1201 -38.07 -19.53 8.34
CA GLN A 1201 -38.54 -18.16 8.52
C GLN A 1201 -40.05 -18.11 8.80
N GLY A 1202 -40.83 -18.94 8.11
CA GLY A 1202 -42.28 -18.98 8.25
C GLY A 1202 -42.75 -19.32 9.66
N SER A 1203 -42.04 -20.23 10.35
CA SER A 1203 -42.37 -20.67 11.71
C SER A 1203 -42.27 -19.57 12.76
N MET A 1204 -41.37 -18.59 12.57
CA MET A 1204 -41.09 -17.50 13.51
C MET A 1204 -41.56 -16.12 13.02
N ARG A 1205 -41.95 -15.97 11.75
CA ARG A 1205 -42.44 -14.70 11.17
C ARG A 1205 -43.54 -14.03 12.02
N PRO A 1206 -44.54 -14.75 12.57
CA PRO A 1206 -45.57 -14.15 13.42
C PRO A 1206 -45.12 -13.77 14.85
N PHE A 1207 -43.88 -14.07 15.23
CA PHE A 1207 -43.41 -13.83 16.59
C PHE A 1207 -43.42 -12.34 16.97
N GLY A 1208 -43.07 -11.44 16.03
CA GLY A 1208 -43.13 -10.00 16.26
C GLY A 1208 -44.55 -9.53 16.63
N ASP A 1209 -45.56 -10.02 15.91
CA ASP A 1209 -46.97 -9.75 16.21
C ASP A 1209 -47.40 -10.33 17.56
N PHE A 1210 -46.93 -11.53 17.89
CA PHE A 1210 -47.15 -12.14 19.21
C PHE A 1210 -46.55 -11.29 20.34
N ALA A 1211 -45.27 -10.92 20.22
CA ALA A 1211 -44.57 -10.11 21.20
C ALA A 1211 -45.22 -8.73 21.37
N SER A 1212 -45.74 -8.14 20.29
CA SER A 1212 -46.48 -6.88 20.33
C SER A 1212 -47.87 -7.04 20.97
N LYS A 1213 -48.67 -8.02 20.56
CA LYS A 1213 -50.01 -8.28 21.11
C LYS A 1213 -49.96 -8.59 22.60
N MET A 1214 -48.91 -9.30 23.03
CA MET A 1214 -48.70 -9.62 24.44
C MET A 1214 -47.84 -8.58 25.18
N ARG A 1215 -47.34 -7.56 24.50
CA ARG A 1215 -46.39 -6.54 25.01
C ARG A 1215 -45.26 -7.16 25.85
N ILE A 1216 -44.56 -8.14 25.29
CA ILE A 1216 -43.43 -8.81 25.95
C ILE A 1216 -42.21 -7.88 25.84
N LEU A 1217 -41.58 -7.56 26.96
CA LEU A 1217 -40.42 -6.67 27.01
C LEU A 1217 -39.12 -7.45 27.18
N ASP A 1218 -37.98 -6.78 26.97
CA ASP A 1218 -36.65 -7.36 27.17
C ASP A 1218 -36.55 -8.18 28.47
N GLN A 1219 -35.97 -9.38 28.35
CA GLN A 1219 -35.78 -10.40 29.39
C GLN A 1219 -37.06 -11.06 29.95
N GLU A 1220 -38.25 -10.59 29.60
CA GLU A 1220 -39.50 -11.21 30.05
C GLU A 1220 -39.67 -12.63 29.50
N GLY A 1221 -40.33 -13.46 30.31
CA GLY A 1221 -40.51 -14.87 30.03
C GLY A 1221 -41.65 -15.13 29.05
N TYR A 1222 -41.45 -16.05 28.12
CA TYR A 1222 -42.49 -16.64 27.29
C TYR A 1222 -42.26 -18.15 27.12
N PHE A 1223 -43.32 -18.89 26.83
CA PHE A 1223 -43.26 -20.32 26.53
C PHE A 1223 -43.36 -20.55 25.02
N LEU A 1224 -42.85 -21.69 24.54
CA LEU A 1224 -43.00 -22.14 23.17
C LEU A 1224 -43.71 -23.48 23.18
N ASP A 1225 -44.88 -23.54 22.54
CA ASP A 1225 -45.51 -24.79 22.16
C ASP A 1225 -45.20 -25.08 20.67
N PRO A 1226 -44.29 -26.03 20.38
CA PRO A 1226 -44.03 -26.48 19.01
C PRO A 1226 -45.17 -27.35 18.44
N GLY A 1227 -46.26 -27.54 19.20
CA GLY A 1227 -47.35 -28.43 18.84
C GLY A 1227 -47.20 -29.79 19.51
N ASN A 1228 -46.96 -29.81 20.82
CA ASN A 1228 -46.71 -31.03 21.60
C ASN A 1228 -47.73 -32.14 21.37
N ALA A 1229 -48.99 -31.79 21.08
CA ALA A 1229 -50.05 -32.75 20.76
C ALA A 1229 -49.77 -33.60 19.51
N TRP A 1230 -48.92 -33.14 18.58
CA TRP A 1230 -48.55 -33.84 17.35
C TRP A 1230 -47.52 -34.95 17.55
N PHE A 1231 -46.85 -34.97 18.69
CA PHE A 1231 -45.75 -35.89 19.01
C PHE A 1231 -46.13 -36.98 20.01
N LYS A 1232 -47.44 -37.26 20.20
CA LYS A 1232 -47.93 -38.26 21.17
C LYS A 1232 -47.35 -39.67 20.97
N GLU A 1233 -46.98 -40.02 19.74
CA GLU A 1233 -46.39 -41.33 19.41
C GLU A 1233 -44.86 -41.37 19.57
N CYS A 1234 -44.22 -40.23 19.89
CA CYS A 1234 -42.78 -40.12 20.04
C CYS A 1234 -42.36 -40.35 21.49
N ASP A 1235 -41.62 -41.44 21.74
CA ASP A 1235 -41.15 -41.83 23.07
C ASP A 1235 -39.71 -41.33 23.31
N THR A 1236 -39.58 -40.26 24.09
CA THR A 1236 -38.28 -39.65 24.42
C THR A 1236 -37.45 -40.45 25.42
N SER A 1237 -37.99 -41.51 26.02
CA SER A 1237 -37.23 -42.38 26.93
C SER A 1237 -36.32 -43.38 26.19
N LYS A 1238 -36.59 -43.63 24.91
CA LYS A 1238 -35.81 -44.55 24.07
C LYS A 1238 -34.43 -43.99 23.70
N ALA A 1239 -33.47 -44.89 23.46
CA ALA A 1239 -32.12 -44.53 23.00
C ALA A 1239 -32.09 -43.96 21.58
N GLU A 1240 -33.02 -44.40 20.73
CA GLU A 1240 -33.30 -43.86 19.40
C GLU A 1240 -34.70 -43.22 19.43
N LEU A 1241 -34.87 -42.10 18.73
CA LEU A 1241 -36.14 -41.41 18.56
C LEU A 1241 -36.66 -41.65 17.14
N VAL A 1242 -37.41 -42.75 17.00
CA VAL A 1242 -38.06 -43.13 15.74
C VAL A 1242 -39.57 -43.10 15.94
N CYS A 1243 -40.28 -42.22 15.24
CA CYS A 1243 -41.72 -42.06 15.37
C CYS A 1243 -42.35 -41.38 14.15
N THR A 1244 -43.67 -41.24 14.15
CA THR A 1244 -44.42 -40.48 13.14
C THR A 1244 -45.14 -39.33 13.82
N MET A 1245 -44.99 -38.13 13.28
CA MET A 1245 -45.72 -36.94 13.70
C MET A 1245 -47.13 -36.98 13.10
N LYS A 1246 -48.17 -36.83 13.92
CA LYS A 1246 -49.57 -36.95 13.48
C LYS A 1246 -50.42 -35.77 13.94
N LYS A 1247 -51.31 -35.32 13.06
CA LYS A 1247 -52.31 -34.28 13.38
C LYS A 1247 -53.21 -34.76 14.53
N PRO A 1248 -53.35 -33.98 15.63
CA PRO A 1248 -54.12 -34.35 16.82
C PRO A 1248 -55.61 -34.55 16.61
#